data_AF-A0A924G717-F1
#
_entry.id   AF-A0A924G717-F1
#
_cell.length_a   1.000
_cell.length_b   1.000
_cell.length_c   1.000
_cell.angle_alpha   90.00
_cell.angle_beta   90.00
_cell.angle_gamma   90.00
#
_symmetry.space_group_name_H-M   'P 1'
#
loop_
_entity.id
_entity.type
_entity.pdbx_description
1 polymer ?
#
loop_
_entity_poly.entity_id
_entity_poly.type
_entity_poly.pdbx_seq_one_letter_code
_entity_poly.pdbx_strand_id
1 'polypeptide(L)'
;MKKIIFTLLLSLAFFSSFSQSTYYWVGGAIGAWTSPSSWSSSIGGAGNARVAPASTDILIFDGRNIGAGAIGNITTEAANETIGQLKLDNNADLSLARNSAGSSFLTIAGNSGNDLNVNNGSKLSVTGNSGSMAIVIAPPATGNIYGNIFITGTAANRLSIQGTAKLNFWGGSFCTVNSGTNPFSTTTIPLNPSVDKAVAFQMGSSLVFQGGSNPFGSSTTNIIYFLKGSKMILESSNVTNMFINRFLGNVEVRNNTTIALSENFYTIDTLVVNSGSSFLLPLTGTSPFTGNIINNGTFGGATGYTTTHCVMIGTAQQTILGSGIFNGLGALSVATDADLTMGANLRIGSSSTTANTAPTSIISGKLNLQNYTLSSTGFITDPGNVFFKGAASAMNVAATLTNGSNIVTLNSGNYNASNVVIGTMVSGNGIPVNSYIISTNNSSYQFTISKAATSTSATDAALLTISNDNPIFVTTNIGGIDGSITTVGTKTFSAGTNYFFNAPTVTPFSTSNGTTSTIGSITFSANVTTNKSIIVTGTMTLNNSKLTIRAGDTVHISSGNTITGSVGPSSYVIIDKNGGSAGYLKITNFTIPKTFPIGTATNYLPVVLTPTTLDGYNVSVFEGITADGTPNGTPFTPAQKATVVDAVWVINRTSANTNNCTMILNWTSNLEGSTFATYANSNLGIARYSGSWGASGGSGDNIANTATHTFNAFSSFGVGQIGNSLPVNLTNPSAKQLLGTVQIQWNTEAEIDVDNYTIERSSDGISF
;
A
#
# COMPACT_ATOMS: atom_id res chain seq x y z
N MET A 1 -6.76 -28.76 -83.11
CA MET A 1 -6.74 -27.36 -82.61
C MET A 1 -8.08 -26.86 -82.06
N LYS A 2 -9.24 -27.05 -82.73
CA LYS A 2 -10.55 -26.55 -82.23
C LYS A 2 -11.00 -27.13 -80.87
N LYS A 3 -10.70 -28.39 -80.56
CA LYS A 3 -11.02 -29.01 -79.26
C LYS A 3 -10.15 -28.48 -78.11
N ILE A 4 -8.86 -28.23 -78.35
CA ILE A 4 -7.93 -27.72 -77.31
C ILE A 4 -8.25 -26.27 -76.95
N ILE A 5 -8.60 -25.42 -77.93
CA ILE A 5 -9.02 -24.04 -77.67
C ILE A 5 -10.36 -24.01 -76.91
N PHE A 6 -11.29 -24.92 -77.24
CA PHE A 6 -12.56 -25.01 -76.51
C PHE A 6 -12.37 -25.50 -75.07
N THR A 7 -11.48 -26.46 -74.82
CA THR A 7 -11.11 -26.91 -73.46
C THR A 7 -10.37 -25.81 -72.70
N LEU A 8 -9.51 -25.01 -73.37
CA LEU A 8 -8.84 -23.87 -72.74
C LEU A 8 -9.83 -22.76 -72.39
N LEU A 9 -10.79 -22.43 -73.27
CA LEU A 9 -11.86 -21.47 -72.99
C LEU A 9 -12.80 -21.95 -71.89
N LEU A 10 -13.13 -23.25 -71.85
CA LEU A 10 -13.90 -23.84 -70.75
C LEU A 10 -13.10 -23.79 -69.44
N SER A 11 -11.79 -24.02 -69.47
CA SER A 11 -10.93 -23.90 -68.28
C SER A 11 -10.80 -22.43 -67.80
N LEU A 12 -10.79 -21.45 -68.71
CA LEU A 12 -10.84 -20.02 -68.38
C LEU A 12 -12.20 -19.59 -67.81
N ALA A 13 -13.30 -20.22 -68.22
CA ALA A 13 -14.63 -20.02 -67.63
C ALA A 13 -14.78 -20.68 -66.24
N PHE A 14 -13.93 -21.66 -65.90
CA PHE A 14 -13.87 -22.29 -64.56
C PHE A 14 -12.91 -21.59 -63.59
N PHE A 15 -12.12 -20.62 -64.05
CA PHE A 15 -11.40 -19.67 -63.17
C PHE A 15 -12.23 -18.41 -62.93
N SER A 16 -13.50 -18.55 -62.54
CA SER A 16 -14.15 -17.50 -61.76
C SER A 16 -13.52 -17.54 -60.37
N SER A 17 -12.39 -16.84 -60.21
CA SER A 17 -11.87 -16.48 -58.90
C SER A 17 -13.03 -15.92 -58.09
N PHE A 18 -13.35 -16.52 -56.94
CA PHE A 18 -14.30 -15.96 -55.98
C PHE A 18 -13.72 -14.63 -55.49
N SER A 19 -14.06 -13.55 -56.20
CA SER A 19 -13.68 -12.20 -55.80
C SER A 19 -14.54 -11.80 -54.62
N GLN A 20 -13.89 -11.32 -53.56
CA GLN A 20 -14.56 -10.63 -52.47
C GLN A 20 -15.46 -9.52 -53.04
N SER A 21 -16.74 -9.56 -52.68
CA SER A 21 -17.75 -8.60 -53.14
C SER A 21 -18.27 -7.81 -51.94
N THR A 22 -18.38 -6.49 -52.08
CA THR A 22 -18.86 -5.60 -51.00
C THR A 22 -20.29 -5.15 -51.28
N TYR A 23 -21.15 -5.30 -50.28
CA TYR A 23 -22.56 -4.91 -50.35
C TYR A 23 -22.94 -4.02 -49.18
N TYR A 24 -23.62 -2.92 -49.50
CA TYR A 24 -24.23 -2.00 -48.55
C TYR A 24 -25.68 -2.36 -48.32
N TRP A 25 -26.13 -2.27 -47.07
CA TRP A 25 -27.54 -2.36 -46.73
C TRP A 25 -28.31 -1.18 -47.34
N VAL A 26 -29.34 -1.51 -48.12
CA VAL A 26 -30.25 -0.53 -48.77
C VAL A 26 -31.72 -0.89 -48.56
N GLY A 27 -32.00 -1.86 -47.68
CA GLY A 27 -33.34 -2.35 -47.38
C GLY A 27 -34.21 -1.44 -46.50
N GLY A 28 -33.73 -0.25 -46.13
CA GLY A 28 -34.40 0.64 -45.19
C GLY A 28 -34.41 0.10 -43.75
N ALA A 29 -35.30 0.61 -42.91
CA ALA A 29 -35.33 0.27 -41.48
C ALA A 29 -35.80 -1.16 -41.16
N ILE A 30 -36.58 -1.77 -42.05
CA ILE A 30 -37.27 -3.07 -41.80
C ILE A 30 -37.12 -4.06 -42.96
N GLY A 31 -36.15 -3.84 -43.85
CA GLY A 31 -35.88 -4.73 -44.97
C GLY A 31 -35.54 -6.16 -44.54
N ALA A 32 -35.83 -7.13 -45.40
CA ALA A 32 -35.52 -8.54 -45.13
C ALA A 32 -34.08 -8.86 -45.55
N TRP A 33 -33.28 -9.43 -44.63
CA TRP A 33 -31.89 -9.83 -44.89
C TRP A 33 -31.72 -10.70 -46.14
N THR A 34 -32.65 -11.64 -46.33
CA THR A 34 -32.62 -12.60 -47.44
C THR A 34 -33.06 -12.01 -48.78
N SER A 35 -33.59 -10.78 -48.83
CA SER A 35 -34.00 -10.15 -50.07
C SER A 35 -32.77 -9.62 -50.83
N PRO A 36 -32.50 -10.09 -52.08
CA PRO A 36 -31.44 -9.55 -52.94
C PRO A 36 -31.44 -8.03 -53.05
N SER A 37 -32.63 -7.42 -53.10
CA SER A 37 -32.81 -5.97 -53.25
C SER A 37 -32.50 -5.16 -51.99
N SER A 38 -32.31 -5.82 -50.83
CA SER A 38 -31.90 -5.14 -49.59
C SER A 38 -30.38 -4.91 -49.53
N TRP A 39 -29.64 -5.39 -50.53
CA TRP A 39 -28.20 -5.28 -50.63
C TRP A 39 -27.81 -4.68 -51.97
N SER A 40 -26.87 -3.74 -51.98
CA SER A 40 -26.39 -3.07 -53.20
C SER A 40 -24.87 -2.96 -53.19
N SER A 41 -24.21 -3.14 -54.33
CA SER A 41 -22.76 -2.92 -54.46
C SER A 41 -22.33 -1.45 -54.29
N SER A 42 -23.28 -0.53 -54.07
CA SER A 42 -23.03 0.88 -53.81
C SER A 42 -24.00 1.41 -52.76
N ILE A 43 -23.50 2.30 -51.90
CA ILE A 43 -24.30 2.97 -50.87
C ILE A 43 -25.52 3.66 -51.48
N GLY A 44 -26.67 3.60 -50.81
CA GLY A 44 -27.91 4.26 -51.23
C GLY A 44 -28.72 3.58 -52.34
N GLY A 45 -28.19 2.50 -52.96
CA GLY A 45 -28.99 1.60 -53.80
C GLY A 45 -28.80 1.75 -55.31
N ALA A 46 -27.83 2.55 -55.76
CA ALA A 46 -27.54 2.73 -57.19
C ALA A 46 -26.69 1.60 -57.82
N GLY A 47 -26.22 0.65 -57.01
CA GLY A 47 -25.38 -0.47 -57.45
C GLY A 47 -26.19 -1.69 -57.86
N ASN A 48 -25.48 -2.81 -58.08
CA ASN A 48 -26.11 -4.09 -58.39
C ASN A 48 -26.62 -4.77 -57.12
N ALA A 49 -27.79 -5.38 -57.20
CA ALA A 49 -28.35 -6.20 -56.13
C ALA A 49 -27.48 -7.43 -55.84
N ARG A 50 -27.46 -7.90 -54.59
CA ARG A 50 -26.77 -9.14 -54.20
C ARG A 50 -27.50 -10.34 -54.79
N VAL A 51 -26.87 -11.06 -55.72
CA VAL A 51 -27.53 -12.16 -56.45
C VAL A 51 -27.71 -13.40 -55.59
N ALA A 52 -26.67 -13.78 -54.85
CA ALA A 52 -26.67 -14.92 -53.94
C ALA A 52 -25.68 -14.68 -52.79
N PRO A 53 -25.91 -15.27 -51.61
CA PRO A 53 -24.93 -15.24 -50.53
C PRO A 53 -23.62 -15.95 -50.88
N ALA A 54 -22.49 -15.31 -50.56
CA ALA A 54 -21.18 -15.93 -50.65
C ALA A 54 -20.38 -15.76 -49.34
N SER A 55 -19.59 -16.77 -48.99
CA SER A 55 -18.72 -16.77 -47.81
C SER A 55 -17.59 -15.74 -47.87
N THR A 56 -17.40 -15.07 -49.01
CA THR A 56 -16.43 -14.00 -49.21
C THR A 56 -17.05 -12.60 -49.15
N ASP A 57 -18.38 -12.49 -48.94
CA ASP A 57 -19.07 -11.21 -48.94
C ASP A 57 -18.62 -10.30 -47.80
N ILE A 58 -18.42 -9.01 -48.09
CA ILE A 58 -18.34 -7.94 -47.09
C ILE A 58 -19.70 -7.26 -47.04
N LEU A 59 -20.41 -7.42 -45.94
CA LEU A 59 -21.70 -6.78 -45.69
C LEU A 59 -21.49 -5.53 -44.82
N ILE A 60 -21.92 -4.38 -45.32
CA ILE A 60 -21.73 -3.07 -44.67
C ILE A 60 -23.08 -2.44 -44.37
N PHE A 61 -23.29 -2.09 -43.11
CA PHE A 61 -24.34 -1.18 -42.69
C PHE A 61 -23.71 0.21 -42.50
N ASP A 62 -24.11 1.17 -43.33
CA ASP A 62 -23.59 2.53 -43.30
C ASP A 62 -24.68 3.49 -42.82
N GLY A 63 -24.48 4.09 -41.64
CA GLY A 63 -25.46 4.98 -41.02
C GLY A 63 -25.76 6.26 -41.81
N ARG A 64 -24.95 6.60 -42.83
CA ARG A 64 -25.22 7.75 -43.72
C ARG A 64 -26.38 7.52 -44.67
N ASN A 65 -26.66 6.26 -45.04
CA ASN A 65 -27.75 5.93 -45.96
C ASN A 65 -28.08 4.43 -45.89
N ILE A 66 -29.27 4.10 -45.38
CA ILE A 66 -29.78 2.73 -45.24
C ILE A 66 -30.71 2.32 -46.40
N GLY A 67 -30.77 3.12 -47.47
CA GLY A 67 -31.62 2.94 -48.65
C GLY A 67 -32.41 4.21 -48.99
N ALA A 68 -32.40 4.62 -50.26
CA ALA A 68 -33.15 5.78 -50.77
C ALA A 68 -32.95 7.10 -49.99
N GLY A 69 -31.78 7.29 -49.35
CA GLY A 69 -31.47 8.49 -48.56
C GLY A 69 -31.96 8.46 -47.11
N ALA A 70 -32.56 7.34 -46.66
CA ALA A 70 -32.99 7.17 -45.28
C ALA A 70 -31.79 6.96 -44.33
N ILE A 71 -31.98 7.32 -43.05
CA ILE A 71 -31.06 7.06 -41.93
C ILE A 71 -31.87 6.50 -40.75
N GLY A 72 -31.20 5.84 -39.80
CA GLY A 72 -31.83 5.39 -38.54
C GLY A 72 -31.53 3.94 -38.19
N ASN A 73 -32.34 3.40 -37.27
CA ASN A 73 -32.23 2.01 -36.78
C ASN A 73 -32.71 1.02 -37.85
N ILE A 74 -31.93 -0.04 -38.02
CA ILE A 74 -32.17 -1.13 -38.95
C ILE A 74 -32.50 -2.37 -38.12
N THR A 75 -33.70 -2.92 -38.27
CA THR A 75 -34.08 -4.18 -37.64
C THR A 75 -34.35 -5.23 -38.70
N THR A 76 -33.61 -6.33 -38.64
CA THR A 76 -33.74 -7.43 -39.60
C THR A 76 -33.36 -8.76 -38.95
N GLU A 77 -33.79 -9.87 -39.54
CA GLU A 77 -33.41 -11.22 -39.09
C GLU A 77 -32.31 -11.74 -40.01
N ALA A 78 -31.10 -11.97 -39.49
CA ALA A 78 -30.04 -12.55 -40.29
C ALA A 78 -30.39 -13.97 -40.74
N ALA A 79 -30.06 -14.30 -41.99
CA ALA A 79 -30.21 -15.64 -42.52
C ALA A 79 -29.21 -16.61 -41.89
N ASN A 80 -29.50 -17.91 -42.01
CA ASN A 80 -28.50 -18.95 -41.77
C ASN A 80 -27.52 -18.96 -42.95
N GLU A 81 -26.45 -18.17 -42.86
CA GLU A 81 -25.44 -18.05 -43.91
C GLU A 81 -24.04 -17.82 -43.37
N THR A 82 -23.05 -18.02 -44.25
CA THR A 82 -21.65 -17.67 -44.00
C THR A 82 -21.27 -16.48 -44.86
N ILE A 83 -20.61 -15.50 -44.26
CA ILE A 83 -20.10 -14.28 -44.90
C ILE A 83 -18.62 -14.09 -44.59
N GLY A 84 -17.96 -13.24 -45.37
CA GLY A 84 -16.57 -12.90 -45.15
C GLY A 84 -16.43 -11.89 -44.02
N GLN A 85 -17.17 -10.78 -44.09
CA GLN A 85 -17.08 -9.68 -43.12
C GLN A 85 -18.44 -9.02 -42.88
N LEU A 86 -18.66 -8.53 -41.66
CA LEU A 86 -19.75 -7.65 -41.25
C LEU A 86 -19.17 -6.34 -40.71
N LYS A 87 -19.54 -5.20 -41.30
CA LYS A 87 -19.07 -3.87 -40.90
C LYS A 87 -20.24 -2.93 -40.61
N LEU A 88 -20.15 -2.21 -39.50
CA LEU A 88 -21.08 -1.14 -39.14
C LEU A 88 -20.30 0.16 -39.07
N ASP A 89 -20.64 1.09 -39.96
CA ASP A 89 -19.90 2.33 -40.21
C ASP A 89 -20.79 3.56 -40.03
N ASN A 90 -20.18 4.69 -39.71
CA ASN A 90 -20.81 6.02 -39.70
C ASN A 90 -22.10 6.11 -38.86
N ASN A 91 -22.06 5.64 -37.61
CA ASN A 91 -23.19 5.62 -36.67
C ASN A 91 -24.35 4.69 -37.10
N ALA A 92 -24.06 3.57 -37.77
CA ALA A 92 -25.09 2.58 -38.05
C ALA A 92 -25.64 1.96 -36.74
N ASP A 93 -26.96 1.85 -36.61
CA ASP A 93 -27.63 1.11 -35.51
C ASP A 93 -28.35 -0.10 -36.11
N LEU A 94 -27.77 -1.28 -35.94
CA LEU A 94 -28.28 -2.54 -36.46
C LEU A 94 -28.79 -3.41 -35.32
N SER A 95 -30.00 -3.93 -35.48
CA SER A 95 -30.61 -4.96 -34.65
C SER A 95 -30.85 -6.21 -35.48
N LEU A 96 -30.04 -7.25 -35.23
CA LEU A 96 -30.28 -8.60 -35.68
C LEU A 96 -31.26 -9.26 -34.71
N ALA A 97 -32.55 -9.22 -35.06
CA ALA A 97 -33.65 -9.64 -34.22
C ALA A 97 -34.32 -10.90 -34.77
N ARG A 98 -34.38 -11.97 -33.97
CA ARG A 98 -35.20 -13.15 -34.28
C ARG A 98 -36.51 -13.15 -33.49
N ASN A 99 -37.59 -12.79 -34.17
CA ASN A 99 -38.93 -12.67 -33.57
C ASN A 99 -39.81 -13.93 -33.78
N SER A 100 -39.26 -14.96 -34.43
CA SER A 100 -39.93 -16.24 -34.70
C SER A 100 -39.23 -17.39 -33.95
N ALA A 101 -39.96 -18.47 -33.64
CA ALA A 101 -39.37 -19.64 -32.97
C ALA A 101 -38.19 -20.24 -33.78
N GLY A 102 -37.21 -20.82 -33.08
CA GLY A 102 -36.03 -21.47 -33.69
C GLY A 102 -34.71 -20.70 -33.47
N SER A 103 -33.69 -20.98 -34.28
CA SER A 103 -32.34 -20.35 -34.17
C SER A 103 -31.77 -19.90 -35.52
N SER A 104 -31.25 -18.66 -35.57
CA SER A 104 -30.54 -18.09 -36.72
C SER A 104 -29.05 -18.00 -36.42
N PHE A 105 -28.22 -18.33 -37.41
CA PHE A 105 -26.77 -18.39 -37.32
C PHE A 105 -26.12 -17.60 -38.46
N LEU A 106 -25.56 -16.44 -38.13
CA LEU A 106 -24.69 -15.71 -39.05
C LEU A 106 -23.24 -16.09 -38.77
N THR A 107 -22.59 -16.78 -39.71
CA THR A 107 -21.18 -17.18 -39.57
C THR A 107 -20.28 -16.20 -40.30
N ILE A 108 -19.30 -15.65 -39.60
CA ILE A 108 -18.24 -14.80 -40.15
C ILE A 108 -16.99 -15.67 -40.26
N ALA A 109 -16.59 -15.97 -41.50
CA ALA A 109 -15.48 -16.85 -41.83
C ALA A 109 -14.48 -16.17 -42.78
N GLY A 110 -14.20 -14.89 -42.52
CA GLY A 110 -13.18 -14.13 -43.22
C GLY A 110 -11.76 -14.67 -43.00
N ASN A 111 -10.83 -14.15 -43.80
CA ASN A 111 -9.40 -14.45 -43.67
C ASN A 111 -8.79 -13.69 -42.48
N SER A 112 -7.46 -13.75 -42.29
CA SER A 112 -6.81 -12.90 -41.30
C SER A 112 -7.07 -11.41 -41.56
N GLY A 113 -7.71 -10.71 -40.63
CA GLY A 113 -8.02 -9.29 -40.77
C GLY A 113 -9.20 -8.88 -39.90
N ASN A 114 -9.79 -7.72 -40.21
CA ASN A 114 -10.96 -7.18 -39.52
C ASN A 114 -12.24 -7.70 -40.19
N ASP A 115 -12.88 -8.71 -39.60
CA ASP A 115 -14.02 -9.39 -40.21
C ASP A 115 -15.34 -9.04 -39.56
N LEU A 116 -15.41 -8.97 -38.23
CA LEU A 116 -16.50 -8.27 -37.53
C LEU A 116 -16.01 -6.89 -37.09
N ASN A 117 -16.48 -5.82 -37.70
CA ASN A 117 -16.12 -4.46 -37.28
C ASN A 117 -17.36 -3.65 -36.90
N VAL A 118 -17.40 -3.16 -35.66
CA VAL A 118 -18.37 -2.15 -35.23
C VAL A 118 -17.59 -0.89 -34.92
N ASN A 119 -17.59 0.05 -35.87
CA ASN A 119 -16.81 1.28 -35.73
C ASN A 119 -17.42 2.22 -34.69
N ASN A 120 -16.61 3.17 -34.22
CA ASN A 120 -17.01 4.15 -33.21
C ASN A 120 -18.33 4.84 -33.58
N GLY A 121 -19.20 5.05 -32.58
CA GLY A 121 -20.55 5.59 -32.76
C GLY A 121 -21.59 4.60 -33.32
N SER A 122 -21.18 3.46 -33.87
CA SER A 122 -22.09 2.44 -34.39
C SER A 122 -22.49 1.42 -33.32
N LYS A 123 -23.59 0.70 -33.55
CA LYS A 123 -24.20 -0.23 -32.61
C LYS A 123 -24.72 -1.49 -33.29
N LEU A 124 -24.37 -2.64 -32.73
CA LEU A 124 -24.88 -3.96 -33.11
C LEU A 124 -25.70 -4.56 -31.95
N SER A 125 -26.95 -4.90 -32.19
CA SER A 125 -27.80 -5.61 -31.25
C SER A 125 -28.08 -7.02 -31.77
N VAL A 126 -27.80 -8.04 -30.96
CA VAL A 126 -28.12 -9.45 -31.19
C VAL A 126 -29.24 -9.78 -30.22
N THR A 127 -30.47 -9.84 -30.74
CA THR A 127 -31.67 -9.93 -29.91
C THR A 127 -32.67 -10.96 -30.42
N GLY A 128 -33.51 -11.44 -29.51
CA GLY A 128 -34.48 -12.47 -29.78
C GLY A 128 -35.28 -12.77 -28.51
N ASN A 129 -36.60 -12.64 -28.60
CA ASN A 129 -37.50 -12.95 -27.49
C ASN A 129 -38.17 -14.31 -27.68
N SER A 130 -38.54 -14.64 -28.92
CA SER A 130 -39.23 -15.89 -29.29
C SER A 130 -38.30 -16.91 -29.95
N GLY A 131 -37.22 -16.46 -30.60
CA GLY A 131 -36.17 -17.32 -31.15
C GLY A 131 -34.80 -16.76 -30.86
N SER A 132 -33.76 -17.57 -31.12
CA SER A 132 -32.38 -17.24 -30.77
C SER A 132 -31.62 -16.71 -31.97
N MET A 133 -30.90 -15.60 -31.80
CA MET A 133 -29.95 -15.09 -32.78
C MET A 133 -28.51 -15.36 -32.33
N ALA A 134 -27.70 -15.96 -33.20
CA ALA A 134 -26.30 -16.25 -32.94
C ALA A 134 -25.40 -15.73 -34.06
N ILE A 135 -24.30 -15.05 -33.68
CA ILE A 135 -23.20 -14.75 -34.60
C ILE A 135 -22.02 -15.64 -34.24
N VAL A 136 -21.43 -16.30 -35.23
CA VAL A 136 -20.27 -17.17 -35.07
C VAL A 136 -19.06 -16.51 -35.74
N ILE A 137 -17.98 -16.29 -35.00
CA ILE A 137 -16.69 -15.85 -35.53
C ILE A 137 -15.83 -17.10 -35.65
N ALA A 138 -15.80 -17.65 -36.87
CA ALA A 138 -15.09 -18.89 -37.18
C ALA A 138 -13.61 -18.61 -37.51
N PRO A 139 -12.66 -19.49 -37.15
CA PRO A 139 -11.26 -19.26 -37.46
C PRO A 139 -11.03 -19.23 -38.99
N PRO A 140 -10.14 -18.37 -39.51
CA PRO A 140 -9.20 -17.51 -38.79
C PRO A 140 -9.74 -16.11 -38.41
N ALA A 141 -11.02 -15.83 -38.69
CA ALA A 141 -11.63 -14.50 -38.63
C ALA A 141 -11.47 -13.82 -37.26
N THR A 142 -11.44 -12.49 -37.27
CA THR A 142 -11.38 -11.68 -36.05
C THR A 142 -12.45 -10.58 -35.99
N GLY A 143 -12.76 -10.14 -34.78
CA GLY A 143 -13.67 -9.04 -34.49
C GLY A 143 -13.00 -7.90 -33.72
N ASN A 144 -13.26 -6.66 -34.15
CA ASN A 144 -12.78 -5.43 -33.52
C ASN A 144 -13.96 -4.49 -33.29
N ILE A 145 -14.20 -4.14 -32.03
CA ILE A 145 -15.35 -3.36 -31.60
C ILE A 145 -14.84 -2.04 -31.03
N TYR A 146 -15.16 -0.95 -31.72
CA TYR A 146 -14.93 0.43 -31.30
C TYR A 146 -16.24 1.13 -30.89
N GLY A 147 -17.38 0.63 -31.38
CA GLY A 147 -18.73 1.04 -30.99
C GLY A 147 -19.34 0.12 -29.93
N ASN A 148 -20.64 -0.17 -30.06
CA ASN A 148 -21.41 -0.83 -29.00
C ASN A 148 -22.01 -2.15 -29.46
N ILE A 149 -21.97 -3.16 -28.58
CA ILE A 149 -22.67 -4.44 -28.79
C ILE A 149 -23.71 -4.65 -27.69
N PHE A 150 -24.88 -5.13 -28.06
CA PHE A 150 -25.95 -5.56 -27.16
C PHE A 150 -26.29 -7.02 -27.42
N ILE A 151 -26.19 -7.89 -26.42
CA ILE A 151 -26.60 -9.30 -26.50
C ILE A 151 -27.74 -9.47 -25.49
N THR A 152 -28.97 -9.29 -25.96
CA THR A 152 -30.13 -9.11 -25.08
C THR A 152 -31.31 -9.98 -25.50
N GLY A 153 -32.33 -10.09 -24.66
CA GLY A 153 -33.56 -10.83 -24.93
C GLY A 153 -33.65 -12.14 -24.17
N THR A 154 -34.86 -12.70 -24.13
CA THR A 154 -35.18 -13.90 -23.33
C THR A 154 -34.74 -15.20 -23.97
N ALA A 155 -34.45 -15.22 -25.28
CA ALA A 155 -33.96 -16.40 -25.99
C ALA A 155 -32.44 -16.61 -25.82
N ALA A 156 -31.90 -17.65 -26.46
CA ALA A 156 -30.47 -18.02 -26.37
C ALA A 156 -29.58 -17.18 -27.32
N ASN A 157 -29.71 -15.85 -27.24
CA ASN A 157 -28.95 -14.90 -28.07
C ASN A 157 -27.49 -14.86 -27.64
N ARG A 158 -26.57 -14.96 -28.61
CA ARG A 158 -25.14 -15.13 -28.28
C ARG A 158 -24.19 -14.74 -29.41
N LEU A 159 -22.94 -14.52 -29.02
CA LEU A 159 -21.77 -14.56 -29.89
C LEU A 159 -21.00 -15.84 -29.60
N SER A 160 -20.50 -16.50 -30.62
CA SER A 160 -19.60 -17.64 -30.54
C SER A 160 -18.26 -17.29 -31.16
N ILE A 161 -17.17 -17.49 -30.41
CA ILE A 161 -15.83 -17.05 -30.81
C ILE A 161 -14.88 -18.25 -30.72
N GLN A 162 -14.56 -18.83 -31.87
CA GLN A 162 -13.87 -20.12 -31.97
C GLN A 162 -12.33 -20.00 -31.97
N GLY A 163 -11.78 -18.90 -31.46
CA GLY A 163 -10.34 -18.74 -31.28
C GLY A 163 -10.00 -17.76 -30.15
N THR A 164 -8.83 -17.95 -29.52
CA THR A 164 -8.37 -17.12 -28.40
C THR A 164 -8.09 -15.68 -28.87
N ALA A 165 -8.54 -14.70 -28.08
CA ALA A 165 -8.41 -13.27 -28.34
C ALA A 165 -8.88 -12.81 -29.73
N LYS A 166 -9.91 -13.48 -30.27
CA LYS A 166 -10.44 -13.20 -31.61
C LYS A 166 -11.52 -12.13 -31.63
N LEU A 167 -12.13 -11.78 -30.50
CA LEU A 167 -13.03 -10.64 -30.38
C LEU A 167 -12.45 -9.61 -29.41
N ASN A 168 -12.12 -8.42 -29.90
CA ASN A 168 -11.49 -7.36 -29.13
C ASN A 168 -12.42 -6.15 -29.00
N PHE A 169 -12.66 -5.72 -27.76
CA PHE A 169 -13.33 -4.47 -27.43
C PHE A 169 -12.28 -3.40 -27.13
N TRP A 170 -12.25 -2.32 -27.91
CA TRP A 170 -11.27 -1.23 -27.82
C TRP A 170 -11.77 -0.08 -26.94
N GLY A 171 -10.87 0.84 -26.58
CA GLY A 171 -11.21 1.96 -25.69
C GLY A 171 -12.43 2.75 -26.15
N GLY A 172 -13.38 3.00 -25.24
CA GLY A 172 -14.66 3.67 -25.51
C GLY A 172 -15.81 2.73 -25.89
N SER A 173 -15.54 1.48 -26.29
CA SER A 173 -16.57 0.49 -26.61
C SER A 173 -17.23 -0.10 -25.35
N PHE A 174 -18.48 -0.54 -25.50
CA PHE A 174 -19.14 -1.36 -24.49
C PHE A 174 -19.92 -2.55 -25.06
N CYS A 175 -19.96 -3.64 -24.30
CA CYS A 175 -20.80 -4.80 -24.53
C CYS A 175 -21.84 -4.91 -23.42
N THR A 176 -23.12 -4.75 -23.74
CA THR A 176 -24.22 -4.95 -22.79
C THR A 176 -24.81 -6.35 -22.94
N VAL A 177 -24.93 -7.09 -21.85
CA VAL A 177 -25.46 -8.46 -21.85
C VAL A 177 -26.67 -8.59 -20.91
N ASN A 178 -27.73 -9.21 -21.45
CA ASN A 178 -28.92 -9.65 -20.72
C ASN A 178 -29.62 -10.74 -21.55
N SER A 179 -28.97 -11.89 -21.68
CA SER A 179 -29.44 -13.02 -22.50
C SER A 179 -29.89 -14.19 -21.61
N GLY A 180 -30.91 -14.91 -22.07
CA GLY A 180 -31.39 -16.13 -21.41
C GLY A 180 -30.32 -17.23 -21.30
N THR A 181 -29.25 -17.17 -22.09
CA THR A 181 -28.10 -18.10 -22.04
C THR A 181 -26.76 -17.37 -22.04
N ASN A 182 -25.64 -18.09 -21.86
CA ASN A 182 -24.32 -17.46 -21.84
C ASN A 182 -24.10 -16.62 -23.12
N PRO A 183 -23.93 -15.28 -23.01
CA PRO A 183 -23.88 -14.39 -24.17
C PRO A 183 -22.67 -14.64 -25.07
N PHE A 184 -21.60 -15.24 -24.55
CA PHE A 184 -20.43 -15.65 -25.33
C PHE A 184 -20.38 -17.17 -25.56
N SER A 185 -21.53 -17.84 -25.57
CA SER A 185 -21.76 -19.24 -25.96
C SER A 185 -20.85 -20.30 -25.33
N THR A 186 -21.47 -21.14 -24.50
CA THR A 186 -20.93 -22.45 -24.06
C THR A 186 -21.57 -23.62 -24.82
N THR A 187 -22.48 -23.33 -25.76
CA THR A 187 -23.36 -24.33 -26.35
C THR A 187 -22.67 -25.13 -27.45
N THR A 188 -22.75 -26.45 -27.34
CA THR A 188 -22.13 -27.41 -28.27
C THR A 188 -23.03 -27.79 -29.44
N ILE A 189 -24.27 -27.31 -29.48
CA ILE A 189 -25.22 -27.55 -30.59
C ILE A 189 -25.54 -26.21 -31.27
N PRO A 190 -25.34 -26.07 -32.60
CA PRO A 190 -24.74 -27.01 -33.54
C PRO A 190 -23.22 -26.79 -33.71
N LEU A 191 -22.41 -27.04 -32.67
CA LEU A 191 -20.93 -27.06 -32.65
C LEU A 191 -20.18 -25.71 -32.71
N ASN A 192 -20.66 -24.68 -32.02
CA ASN A 192 -19.93 -23.40 -31.93
C ASN A 192 -19.78 -22.89 -30.48
N PRO A 193 -19.10 -23.59 -29.56
CA PRO A 193 -18.74 -22.98 -28.27
C PRO A 193 -17.59 -21.99 -28.45
N SER A 194 -17.56 -20.94 -27.63
CA SER A 194 -16.36 -20.09 -27.56
C SER A 194 -15.23 -20.81 -26.83
N VAL A 195 -14.00 -20.49 -27.19
CA VAL A 195 -12.80 -21.02 -26.52
C VAL A 195 -12.38 -20.16 -25.33
N ASP A 196 -11.42 -20.67 -24.54
CA ASP A 196 -10.85 -19.91 -23.42
C ASP A 196 -10.19 -18.61 -23.91
N LYS A 197 -10.45 -17.52 -23.18
CA LYS A 197 -9.97 -16.16 -23.44
C LYS A 197 -10.27 -15.68 -24.87
N ALA A 198 -11.37 -16.13 -25.46
CA ALA A 198 -11.78 -15.76 -26.81
C ALA A 198 -12.13 -14.26 -26.95
N VAL A 199 -12.64 -13.65 -25.88
CA VAL A 199 -13.07 -12.25 -25.86
C VAL A 199 -12.13 -11.43 -24.98
N ALA A 200 -11.54 -10.37 -25.53
CA ALA A 200 -10.65 -9.48 -24.81
C ALA A 200 -11.26 -8.08 -24.68
N PHE A 201 -11.31 -7.57 -23.45
CA PHE A 201 -11.62 -6.17 -23.17
C PHE A 201 -10.30 -5.42 -22.97
N GLN A 202 -10.00 -4.52 -23.91
CA GLN A 202 -8.82 -3.66 -23.89
C GLN A 202 -9.01 -2.50 -22.90
N MET A 203 -7.94 -1.78 -22.61
CA MET A 203 -7.97 -0.58 -21.76
C MET A 203 -9.07 0.39 -22.22
N GLY A 204 -9.92 0.84 -21.28
CA GLY A 204 -11.01 1.77 -21.56
C GLY A 204 -12.27 1.18 -22.18
N SER A 205 -12.32 -0.14 -22.43
CA SER A 205 -13.55 -0.84 -22.85
C SER A 205 -14.32 -1.42 -21.66
N SER A 206 -15.63 -1.67 -21.83
CA SER A 206 -16.49 -2.14 -20.74
C SER A 206 -17.42 -3.31 -21.11
N LEU A 207 -17.55 -4.28 -20.21
CA LEU A 207 -18.66 -5.24 -20.18
C LEU A 207 -19.73 -4.72 -19.21
N VAL A 208 -20.99 -4.60 -19.63
CA VAL A 208 -22.13 -4.22 -18.79
C VAL A 208 -23.05 -5.42 -18.62
N PHE A 209 -23.15 -5.94 -17.40
CA PHE A 209 -24.02 -7.05 -17.05
C PHE A 209 -25.33 -6.54 -16.45
N GLN A 210 -26.42 -6.67 -17.20
CA GLN A 210 -27.78 -6.26 -16.81
C GLN A 210 -28.66 -7.43 -16.37
N GLY A 211 -28.14 -8.65 -16.39
CA GLY A 211 -28.85 -9.87 -15.98
C GLY A 211 -28.64 -11.01 -16.95
N GLY A 212 -29.50 -12.02 -16.84
CA GLY A 212 -29.39 -13.23 -17.65
C GLY A 212 -28.32 -14.19 -17.14
N SER A 213 -27.69 -14.91 -18.05
CA SER A 213 -26.66 -15.93 -17.73
C SER A 213 -25.24 -15.37 -17.70
N ASN A 214 -24.35 -16.08 -16.98
CA ASN A 214 -22.94 -15.74 -16.79
C ASN A 214 -22.20 -15.50 -18.14
N PRO A 215 -21.58 -14.31 -18.36
CA PRO A 215 -20.85 -14.04 -19.60
C PRO A 215 -19.51 -14.81 -19.71
N PHE A 216 -18.94 -15.29 -18.61
CA PHE A 216 -17.69 -16.07 -18.63
C PHE A 216 -17.89 -17.54 -19.03
N GLY A 217 -19.14 -17.99 -19.17
CA GLY A 217 -19.51 -19.37 -19.43
C GLY A 217 -19.84 -20.13 -18.15
N SER A 218 -19.06 -21.17 -17.86
CA SER A 218 -19.17 -22.02 -16.66
C SER A 218 -18.10 -21.70 -15.61
N SER A 219 -18.11 -22.40 -14.47
CA SER A 219 -17.08 -22.28 -13.42
C SER A 219 -15.68 -22.76 -13.86
N THR A 220 -15.57 -23.50 -14.97
CA THR A 220 -14.29 -24.07 -15.47
C THR A 220 -13.75 -23.37 -16.71
N THR A 221 -14.58 -22.61 -17.43
CA THR A 221 -14.21 -21.88 -18.65
C THR A 221 -13.94 -20.43 -18.33
N ASN A 222 -12.97 -19.78 -18.96
CA ASN A 222 -12.72 -18.35 -18.82
C ASN A 222 -12.76 -17.64 -20.19
N ILE A 223 -13.95 -17.56 -20.79
CA ILE A 223 -14.13 -17.05 -22.16
C ILE A 223 -13.67 -15.59 -22.30
N ILE A 224 -13.73 -14.81 -21.22
CA ILE A 224 -13.42 -13.38 -21.20
C ILE A 224 -12.07 -13.15 -20.53
N TYR A 225 -11.28 -12.29 -21.15
CA TYR A 225 -10.01 -11.80 -20.63
C TYR A 225 -10.04 -10.27 -20.48
N PHE A 226 -9.96 -9.78 -19.26
CA PHE A 226 -9.84 -8.35 -18.97
C PHE A 226 -8.37 -7.95 -18.93
N LEU A 227 -8.00 -6.97 -19.76
CA LEU A 227 -6.70 -6.31 -19.68
C LEU A 227 -6.75 -5.16 -18.67
N LYS A 228 -5.59 -4.74 -18.16
CA LYS A 228 -5.50 -3.63 -17.20
C LYS A 228 -6.22 -2.38 -17.74
N GLY A 229 -7.05 -1.76 -16.90
CA GLY A 229 -7.83 -0.57 -17.25
C GLY A 229 -9.12 -0.83 -18.05
N SER A 230 -9.46 -2.08 -18.37
CA SER A 230 -10.81 -2.45 -18.81
C SER A 230 -11.79 -2.55 -17.63
N LYS A 231 -13.10 -2.57 -17.90
CA LYS A 231 -14.13 -2.53 -16.86
C LYS A 231 -15.20 -3.61 -17.00
N MET A 232 -15.63 -4.16 -15.88
CA MET A 232 -16.84 -4.96 -15.72
C MET A 232 -17.84 -4.16 -14.86
N ILE A 233 -19.00 -3.84 -15.42
CA ILE A 233 -20.07 -3.08 -14.79
C ILE A 233 -21.20 -4.05 -14.43
N LEU A 234 -21.65 -4.00 -13.18
CA LEU A 234 -22.71 -4.84 -12.64
C LEU A 234 -23.95 -4.00 -12.33
N GLU A 235 -25.06 -4.31 -13.01
CA GLU A 235 -26.38 -3.69 -12.86
C GLU A 235 -27.47 -4.73 -12.50
N SER A 236 -27.06 -5.96 -12.17
CA SER A 236 -27.94 -7.05 -11.76
C SER A 236 -27.28 -7.92 -10.69
N SER A 237 -28.08 -8.45 -9.77
CA SER A 237 -27.62 -9.25 -8.62
C SER A 237 -27.27 -10.70 -8.97
N ASN A 238 -27.69 -11.21 -10.13
CA ASN A 238 -27.42 -12.58 -10.53
C ASN A 238 -25.99 -12.76 -11.05
N VAL A 239 -25.00 -12.84 -10.15
CA VAL A 239 -23.58 -12.94 -10.51
C VAL A 239 -22.95 -14.32 -10.35
N THR A 240 -23.78 -15.36 -10.32
CA THR A 240 -23.35 -16.74 -10.05
C THR A 240 -22.20 -17.18 -10.98
N ASN A 241 -21.08 -17.65 -10.42
CA ASN A 241 -19.88 -18.13 -11.11
C ASN A 241 -19.12 -17.06 -11.93
N MET A 242 -19.40 -15.77 -11.75
CA MET A 242 -18.73 -14.69 -12.50
C MET A 242 -17.36 -14.31 -11.91
N PHE A 243 -17.08 -14.67 -10.66
CA PHE A 243 -15.88 -14.32 -9.91
C PHE A 243 -14.98 -15.53 -9.61
N ILE A 244 -15.51 -16.76 -9.63
CA ILE A 244 -14.73 -17.98 -9.32
C ILE A 244 -13.41 -18.01 -10.09
N ASN A 245 -12.30 -17.89 -9.35
CA ASN A 245 -10.94 -18.00 -9.89
C ASN A 245 -10.69 -17.05 -11.08
N ARG A 246 -11.20 -15.81 -11.01
CA ARG A 246 -11.05 -14.81 -12.08
C ARG A 246 -10.03 -13.73 -11.78
N PHE A 247 -9.34 -13.32 -12.84
CA PHE A 247 -8.63 -12.05 -12.96
C PHE A 247 -9.59 -11.05 -13.59
N LEU A 248 -10.07 -10.10 -12.80
CA LEU A 248 -10.97 -9.06 -13.24
C LEU A 248 -10.20 -7.75 -13.38
N GLY A 249 -10.62 -6.94 -14.36
CA GLY A 249 -10.18 -5.55 -14.47
C GLY A 249 -10.81 -4.69 -13.39
N ASN A 250 -11.19 -3.47 -13.76
CA ASN A 250 -11.98 -2.63 -12.87
C ASN A 250 -13.39 -3.21 -12.74
N VAL A 251 -13.95 -3.24 -11.54
CA VAL A 251 -15.34 -3.64 -11.28
C VAL A 251 -16.11 -2.43 -10.80
N GLU A 252 -17.28 -2.17 -11.39
CA GLU A 252 -18.18 -1.10 -10.98
C GLU A 252 -19.56 -1.68 -10.67
N VAL A 253 -20.08 -1.46 -9.46
CA VAL A 253 -21.46 -1.81 -9.10
C VAL A 253 -22.31 -0.55 -9.10
N ARG A 254 -23.43 -0.59 -9.81
CA ARG A 254 -24.34 0.56 -9.92
C ARG A 254 -25.80 0.15 -10.04
N ASN A 255 -26.67 1.13 -10.29
CA ASN A 255 -28.11 0.91 -10.48
C ASN A 255 -28.81 0.27 -9.25
N ASN A 256 -28.43 0.71 -8.05
CA ASN A 256 -28.96 0.19 -6.78
C ASN A 256 -28.83 -1.34 -6.63
N THR A 257 -27.82 -1.92 -7.29
CA THR A 257 -27.62 -3.37 -7.31
C THR A 257 -26.87 -3.82 -6.07
N THR A 258 -27.29 -4.94 -5.50
CA THR A 258 -26.53 -5.64 -4.45
C THR A 258 -25.86 -6.88 -5.04
N ILE A 259 -24.53 -6.89 -4.96
CA ILE A 259 -23.68 -8.03 -5.30
C ILE A 259 -23.22 -8.66 -3.99
N ALA A 260 -23.68 -9.88 -3.71
CA ALA A 260 -23.23 -10.66 -2.58
C ALA A 260 -22.49 -11.89 -3.09
N LEU A 261 -21.18 -11.93 -2.89
CA LEU A 261 -20.36 -13.01 -3.39
C LEU A 261 -20.51 -14.26 -2.51
N SER A 262 -20.64 -15.42 -3.13
CA SER A 262 -20.48 -16.73 -2.50
C SER A 262 -19.13 -17.38 -2.86
N GLU A 263 -18.32 -16.67 -3.64
CA GLU A 263 -17.18 -17.21 -4.38
C GLU A 263 -15.96 -16.30 -4.26
N ASN A 264 -14.78 -16.91 -4.33
CA ASN A 264 -13.50 -16.21 -4.30
C ASN A 264 -13.02 -15.90 -5.73
N PHE A 265 -12.32 -14.78 -5.87
CA PHE A 265 -11.66 -14.36 -7.11
C PHE A 265 -10.14 -14.26 -6.90
N TYR A 266 -9.38 -14.26 -7.99
CA TYR A 266 -7.94 -14.07 -7.89
C TYR A 266 -7.57 -12.61 -7.71
N THR A 267 -8.09 -11.71 -8.56
CA THR A 267 -7.86 -10.26 -8.39
C THR A 267 -9.01 -9.43 -8.97
N ILE A 268 -9.26 -8.29 -8.34
CA ILE A 268 -9.92 -7.12 -8.96
C ILE A 268 -8.90 -6.00 -9.04
N ASP A 269 -8.88 -5.22 -10.12
CA ASP A 269 -8.01 -4.04 -10.19
C ASP A 269 -8.58 -2.91 -9.31
N THR A 270 -9.43 -2.05 -9.86
CA THR A 270 -10.17 -1.06 -9.06
C THR A 270 -11.61 -1.47 -8.85
N LEU A 271 -12.11 -1.41 -7.61
CA LEU A 271 -13.52 -1.57 -7.27
C LEU A 271 -14.18 -0.20 -7.08
N VAL A 272 -15.31 0.03 -7.74
CA VAL A 272 -16.18 1.20 -7.55
C VAL A 272 -17.57 0.71 -7.14
N VAL A 273 -18.05 1.18 -6.00
CA VAL A 273 -19.43 0.92 -5.53
C VAL A 273 -20.16 2.26 -5.53
N ASN A 274 -21.09 2.44 -6.46
CA ASN A 274 -21.87 3.67 -6.55
C ASN A 274 -22.91 3.75 -5.43
N SER A 275 -23.37 4.98 -5.15
CA SER A 275 -24.42 5.23 -4.17
C SER A 275 -25.65 4.34 -4.42
N GLY A 276 -26.26 3.86 -3.33
CA GLY A 276 -27.39 2.92 -3.35
C GLY A 276 -27.03 1.47 -3.72
N SER A 277 -25.79 1.19 -4.15
CA SER A 277 -25.35 -0.15 -4.54
C SER A 277 -24.50 -0.81 -3.45
N SER A 278 -24.35 -2.15 -3.51
CA SER A 278 -23.58 -2.91 -2.53
C SER A 278 -22.65 -3.92 -3.21
N PHE A 279 -21.42 -4.05 -2.71
CA PHE A 279 -20.51 -5.13 -3.04
C PHE A 279 -20.05 -5.82 -1.75
N LEU A 280 -20.58 -7.02 -1.51
CA LEU A 280 -20.34 -7.79 -0.29
C LEU A 280 -19.39 -8.96 -0.58
N LEU A 281 -18.32 -9.03 0.21
CA LEU A 281 -17.29 -10.06 0.16
C LEU A 281 -17.85 -11.43 0.59
N PRO A 282 -17.26 -12.54 0.10
CA PRO A 282 -17.68 -13.89 0.46
C PRO A 282 -17.58 -14.15 1.96
N LEU A 283 -18.44 -15.04 2.48
CA LEU A 283 -18.47 -15.37 3.92
C LEU A 283 -17.14 -15.92 4.45
N THR A 284 -16.37 -16.57 3.57
CA THR A 284 -15.10 -17.24 3.84
C THR A 284 -14.14 -17.05 2.68
N GLY A 285 -12.86 -16.95 2.97
CA GLY A 285 -11.82 -16.85 1.94
C GLY A 285 -11.41 -15.40 1.65
N THR A 286 -10.64 -15.25 0.57
CA THR A 286 -9.85 -14.06 0.30
C THR A 286 -10.40 -13.29 -0.89
N SER A 287 -10.35 -11.97 -0.79
CA SER A 287 -10.78 -11.01 -1.81
C SER A 287 -9.61 -10.06 -2.14
N PRO A 288 -8.77 -10.40 -3.13
CA PRO A 288 -7.55 -9.66 -3.42
C PRO A 288 -7.75 -8.50 -4.42
N PHE A 289 -7.20 -7.33 -4.10
CA PHE A 289 -7.31 -6.12 -4.92
C PHE A 289 -5.92 -5.59 -5.32
N THR A 290 -5.73 -5.31 -6.62
CA THR A 290 -4.48 -4.73 -7.15
C THR A 290 -4.51 -3.21 -7.29
N GLY A 291 -5.68 -2.60 -7.18
CA GLY A 291 -5.93 -1.16 -7.32
C GLY A 291 -6.76 -0.59 -6.17
N ASN A 292 -7.53 0.47 -6.44
CA ASN A 292 -8.28 1.22 -5.44
C ASN A 292 -9.63 0.57 -5.09
N ILE A 293 -10.15 0.89 -3.91
CA ILE A 293 -11.55 0.65 -3.54
C ILE A 293 -12.21 2.00 -3.31
N ILE A 294 -13.22 2.31 -4.12
CA ILE A 294 -14.00 3.55 -4.09
C ILE A 294 -15.42 3.19 -3.69
N ASN A 295 -15.77 3.38 -2.43
CA ASN A 295 -17.07 2.99 -1.89
C ASN A 295 -17.93 4.20 -1.56
N ASN A 296 -18.91 4.49 -2.41
CA ASN A 296 -19.99 5.45 -2.16
C ASN A 296 -21.33 4.77 -1.82
N GLY A 297 -21.37 3.44 -1.85
CA GLY A 297 -22.52 2.60 -1.49
C GLY A 297 -22.24 1.79 -0.22
N THR A 298 -22.37 0.47 -0.28
CA THR A 298 -21.99 -0.44 0.82
C THR A 298 -20.89 -1.41 0.39
N PHE A 299 -19.83 -1.52 1.18
CA PHE A 299 -18.73 -2.46 0.95
C PHE A 299 -18.34 -3.20 2.23
N GLY A 300 -18.01 -4.48 2.13
CA GLY A 300 -17.43 -5.29 3.22
C GLY A 300 -18.02 -6.69 3.29
N GLY A 301 -17.92 -7.37 4.43
CA GLY A 301 -18.46 -8.72 4.59
C GLY A 301 -19.99 -8.79 4.46
N ALA A 302 -20.49 -9.85 3.81
CA ALA A 302 -21.91 -10.19 3.80
C ALA A 302 -22.38 -10.66 5.18
N THR A 303 -23.64 -10.46 5.56
CA THR A 303 -24.19 -10.88 6.86
C THR A 303 -23.83 -12.34 7.19
N GLY A 304 -23.27 -12.58 8.39
CA GLY A 304 -22.87 -13.91 8.84
C GLY A 304 -21.46 -14.35 8.40
N TYR A 305 -20.66 -13.44 7.84
CA TYR A 305 -19.27 -13.71 7.48
C TYR A 305 -18.42 -14.14 8.70
N THR A 306 -17.49 -15.06 8.46
CA THR A 306 -16.62 -15.67 9.48
C THR A 306 -15.14 -15.44 9.18
N THR A 307 -14.66 -15.93 8.04
CA THR A 307 -13.25 -15.90 7.61
C THR A 307 -13.01 -15.07 6.36
N THR A 308 -13.89 -14.11 6.06
CA THR A 308 -13.67 -13.17 4.95
C THR A 308 -12.39 -12.36 5.14
N HIS A 309 -11.67 -12.11 4.05
CA HIS A 309 -10.35 -11.52 4.12
C HIS A 309 -10.10 -10.60 2.92
N CYS A 310 -10.10 -9.29 3.14
CA CYS A 310 -9.72 -8.30 2.14
C CYS A 310 -8.18 -8.23 2.04
N VAL A 311 -7.62 -8.38 0.83
CA VAL A 311 -6.17 -8.43 0.63
C VAL A 311 -5.75 -7.37 -0.40
N MET A 312 -4.96 -6.40 0.00
CA MET A 312 -4.36 -5.41 -0.89
C MET A 312 -3.00 -5.91 -1.36
N ILE A 313 -2.83 -6.02 -2.69
CA ILE A 313 -1.64 -6.54 -3.34
C ILE A 313 -1.16 -5.59 -4.46
N GLY A 314 0.08 -5.76 -4.92
CA GLY A 314 0.65 -4.98 -6.01
C GLY A 314 1.61 -3.90 -5.52
N THR A 315 2.18 -3.16 -6.47
CA THR A 315 3.27 -2.19 -6.22
C THR A 315 2.85 -0.74 -6.44
N ALA A 316 1.64 -0.52 -6.96
CA ALA A 316 1.10 0.83 -7.12
C ALA A 316 0.51 1.31 -5.79
N GLN A 317 0.52 2.61 -5.55
CA GLN A 317 -0.20 3.17 -4.41
C GLN A 317 -1.70 2.88 -4.57
N GLN A 318 -2.29 2.34 -3.51
CA GLN A 318 -3.70 1.99 -3.41
C GLN A 318 -4.40 2.85 -2.38
N THR A 319 -5.69 3.05 -2.57
CA THR A 319 -6.56 3.77 -1.65
C THR A 319 -7.83 2.99 -1.36
N ILE A 320 -8.31 3.08 -0.12
CA ILE A 320 -9.69 2.71 0.23
C ILE A 320 -10.38 3.98 0.66
N LEU A 321 -11.29 4.50 -0.16
CA LEU A 321 -11.91 5.81 0.01
C LEU A 321 -13.40 5.78 -0.30
N GLY A 322 -14.06 6.91 -0.05
CA GLY A 322 -15.48 7.13 -0.34
C GLY A 322 -16.30 7.33 0.94
N SER A 323 -17.51 7.85 0.77
CA SER A 323 -18.41 8.23 1.86
C SER A 323 -19.47 7.17 2.19
N GLY A 324 -19.37 5.99 1.58
CA GLY A 324 -20.32 4.89 1.77
C GLY A 324 -20.17 4.19 3.12
N ILE A 325 -21.00 3.16 3.31
CA ILE A 325 -20.97 2.29 4.49
C ILE A 325 -19.88 1.23 4.30
N PHE A 326 -18.97 1.14 5.28
CA PHE A 326 -17.99 0.07 5.38
C PHE A 326 -18.43 -0.94 6.43
N ASN A 327 -18.94 -2.09 5.97
CA ASN A 327 -19.18 -3.26 6.81
C ASN A 327 -17.84 -3.83 7.30
N GLY A 328 -17.90 -4.68 8.33
CA GLY A 328 -16.69 -5.37 8.80
C GLY A 328 -16.08 -6.24 7.71
N LEU A 329 -14.76 -6.18 7.57
CA LEU A 329 -14.01 -6.80 6.48
C LEU A 329 -13.51 -8.21 6.82
N GLY A 330 -13.83 -8.74 8.01
CA GLY A 330 -13.12 -9.89 8.58
C GLY A 330 -11.68 -9.48 8.90
N ALA A 331 -10.76 -9.74 7.98
CA ALA A 331 -9.39 -9.24 8.02
C ALA A 331 -9.07 -8.29 6.86
N LEU A 332 -8.12 -7.39 7.11
CA LEU A 332 -7.46 -6.58 6.09
C LEU A 332 -5.98 -6.98 6.02
N SER A 333 -5.46 -7.30 4.85
CA SER A 333 -4.03 -7.53 4.67
C SER A 333 -3.43 -6.63 3.61
N VAL A 334 -2.19 -6.23 3.87
CA VAL A 334 -1.40 -5.36 2.98
C VAL A 334 -0.12 -6.12 2.67
N ALA A 335 -0.03 -6.62 1.45
CA ALA A 335 1.10 -7.43 0.99
C ALA A 335 2.41 -6.64 0.98
N THR A 336 3.52 -7.37 0.89
CA THR A 336 4.90 -6.84 1.02
C THR A 336 5.17 -5.54 0.28
N ASP A 337 4.77 -5.42 -0.99
CA ASP A 337 5.02 -4.22 -1.80
C ASP A 337 3.83 -3.26 -1.87
N ALA A 338 2.71 -3.62 -1.25
CA ALA A 338 1.50 -2.82 -1.32
C ALA A 338 1.66 -1.55 -0.48
N ASP A 339 1.27 -0.41 -1.06
CA ASP A 339 1.22 0.89 -0.39
C ASP A 339 -0.24 1.34 -0.29
N LEU A 340 -0.88 1.01 0.84
CA LEU A 340 -2.27 1.33 1.11
C LEU A 340 -2.39 2.63 1.89
N THR A 341 -3.17 3.58 1.36
CA THR A 341 -3.63 4.77 2.09
C THR A 341 -5.13 4.72 2.35
N MET A 342 -5.55 4.82 3.61
CA MET A 342 -6.95 4.82 4.01
C MET A 342 -7.57 6.21 3.91
N GLY A 343 -8.79 6.28 3.38
CA GLY A 343 -9.65 7.46 3.27
C GLY A 343 -10.99 7.31 3.97
N ALA A 344 -11.14 6.29 4.82
CA ALA A 344 -12.33 5.99 5.61
C ALA A 344 -11.98 5.15 6.85
N ASN A 345 -12.83 5.16 7.87
CA ASN A 345 -12.72 4.22 8.99
C ASN A 345 -13.14 2.82 8.54
N LEU A 346 -12.36 1.80 8.90
CA LEU A 346 -12.64 0.42 8.56
C LEU A 346 -12.83 -0.41 9.82
N ARG A 347 -13.61 -1.49 9.67
CA ARG A 347 -13.89 -2.45 10.73
C ARG A 347 -13.34 -3.82 10.37
N ILE A 348 -12.71 -4.48 11.32
CA ILE A 348 -12.23 -5.86 11.26
C ILE A 348 -12.86 -6.67 12.41
N GLY A 349 -12.69 -7.99 12.37
CA GLY A 349 -13.42 -8.92 13.21
C GLY A 349 -14.53 -9.60 12.42
N SER A 350 -15.15 -10.61 13.02
CA SER A 350 -16.13 -11.51 12.40
C SER A 350 -17.52 -11.25 12.95
N SER A 351 -18.55 -11.49 12.13
CA SER A 351 -19.95 -11.42 12.59
C SER A 351 -20.42 -12.70 13.29
N SER A 352 -19.55 -13.71 13.41
CA SER A 352 -19.82 -14.93 14.15
C SER A 352 -19.99 -14.66 15.65
N THR A 353 -21.10 -15.14 16.21
CA THR A 353 -21.38 -15.07 17.65
C THR A 353 -20.93 -16.34 18.40
N THR A 354 -20.44 -17.36 17.69
CA THR A 354 -20.23 -18.71 18.25
C THR A 354 -18.81 -19.25 18.09
N ALA A 355 -17.90 -18.57 17.39
CA ALA A 355 -16.55 -19.08 17.16
C ALA A 355 -15.49 -17.95 17.10
N ASN A 356 -14.28 -18.21 17.63
CA ASN A 356 -13.07 -17.39 17.48
C ASN A 356 -12.42 -17.71 16.12
N THR A 357 -13.00 -17.18 15.06
CA THR A 357 -12.70 -17.53 13.67
C THR A 357 -12.27 -16.34 12.83
N ALA A 358 -12.26 -15.13 13.40
CA ALA A 358 -11.87 -13.94 12.68
C ALA A 358 -10.42 -14.11 12.20
N PRO A 359 -10.17 -13.91 10.90
CA PRO A 359 -8.83 -14.03 10.37
C PRO A 359 -7.95 -12.91 10.93
N THR A 360 -6.65 -13.17 10.96
CA THR A 360 -5.67 -12.15 11.34
C THR A 360 -5.43 -11.20 10.16
N SER A 361 -5.49 -9.91 10.43
CA SER A 361 -5.07 -8.86 9.52
C SER A 361 -3.54 -8.81 9.47
N ILE A 362 -2.95 -9.15 8.33
CA ILE A 362 -1.49 -9.26 8.14
C ILE A 362 -0.97 -8.07 7.35
N ILE A 363 -0.09 -7.30 7.97
CA ILE A 363 0.53 -6.12 7.36
C ILE A 363 2.01 -6.44 7.12
N SER A 364 2.39 -6.61 5.85
CA SER A 364 3.77 -6.80 5.41
C SER A 364 4.28 -5.63 4.57
N GLY A 365 3.38 -4.87 3.93
CA GLY A 365 3.71 -3.64 3.21
C GLY A 365 3.46 -2.38 4.03
N LYS A 366 3.09 -1.30 3.33
CA LYS A 366 2.85 0.01 3.91
C LYS A 366 1.35 0.26 4.14
N LEU A 367 0.99 0.49 5.40
CA LEU A 367 -0.34 0.90 5.83
C LEU A 367 -0.31 2.34 6.34
N ASN A 368 -0.89 3.25 5.55
CA ASN A 368 -1.10 4.63 5.92
C ASN A 368 -2.55 4.87 6.33
N LEU A 369 -2.77 5.02 7.63
CA LEU A 369 -4.10 5.22 8.21
C LEU A 369 -4.56 6.67 8.19
N GLN A 370 -3.65 7.62 7.91
CA GLN A 370 -3.92 9.05 8.14
C GLN A 370 -4.54 9.24 9.54
N ASN A 371 -5.68 9.92 9.66
CA ASN A 371 -6.43 10.10 10.90
C ASN A 371 -7.57 9.08 11.06
N TYR A 372 -7.73 8.13 10.13
CA TYR A 372 -8.74 7.08 10.18
C TYR A 372 -8.32 5.93 11.09
N THR A 373 -9.28 5.05 11.35
CA THR A 373 -9.12 3.91 12.26
C THR A 373 -9.33 2.58 11.56
N LEU A 374 -8.52 1.59 11.95
CA LEU A 374 -8.80 0.18 11.78
C LEU A 374 -9.29 -0.37 13.12
N SER A 375 -10.59 -0.60 13.24
CA SER A 375 -11.26 -0.88 14.51
C SER A 375 -11.89 -2.27 14.56
N SER A 376 -12.05 -2.85 15.74
CA SER A 376 -12.92 -4.02 15.94
C SER A 376 -14.21 -3.66 16.69
N THR A 377 -14.52 -2.36 16.78
CA THR A 377 -15.66 -1.86 17.54
C THR A 377 -16.95 -2.53 17.05
N GLY A 378 -17.73 -3.06 18.00
CA GLY A 378 -18.95 -3.83 17.74
C GLY A 378 -18.74 -5.33 17.49
N PHE A 379 -17.51 -5.84 17.49
CA PHE A 379 -17.18 -7.26 17.44
C PHE A 379 -16.43 -7.64 18.71
N ILE A 380 -17.17 -8.06 19.76
CA ILE A 380 -16.58 -8.37 21.07
C ILE A 380 -16.18 -9.85 21.15
N THR A 381 -16.97 -10.74 20.57
CA THR A 381 -16.73 -12.20 20.62
C THR A 381 -15.62 -12.65 19.69
N ASP A 382 -15.47 -11.98 18.55
CA ASP A 382 -14.50 -12.35 17.51
C ASP A 382 -13.90 -11.08 16.85
N PRO A 383 -13.10 -10.30 17.60
CA PRO A 383 -12.65 -8.96 17.20
C PRO A 383 -11.64 -8.93 16.05
N GLY A 384 -11.07 -10.08 15.69
CA GLY A 384 -9.95 -10.17 14.76
C GLY A 384 -8.65 -9.61 15.34
N ASN A 385 -7.53 -10.11 14.82
CA ASN A 385 -6.20 -9.72 15.24
C ASN A 385 -5.53 -8.83 14.18
N VAL A 386 -4.54 -8.04 14.60
CA VAL A 386 -3.68 -7.28 13.68
C VAL A 386 -2.23 -7.66 13.93
N PHE A 387 -1.53 -8.07 12.88
CA PHE A 387 -0.13 -8.47 12.93
C PHE A 387 0.69 -7.71 11.88
N PHE A 388 1.56 -6.81 12.34
CA PHE A 388 2.63 -6.24 11.53
C PHE A 388 3.76 -7.26 11.49
N LYS A 389 3.83 -7.97 10.37
CA LYS A 389 4.70 -9.12 10.18
C LYS A 389 6.08 -8.65 9.76
N GLY A 390 7.08 -8.86 10.62
CA GLY A 390 8.47 -8.48 10.35
C GLY A 390 9.03 -9.25 9.15
N ALA A 391 10.15 -8.75 8.63
CA ALA A 391 10.80 -9.36 7.47
C ALA A 391 11.11 -10.84 7.73
N ALA A 392 10.74 -11.69 6.77
CA ALA A 392 11.14 -13.08 6.77
C ALA A 392 12.36 -13.25 5.88
N SER A 393 13.37 -13.95 6.38
CA SER A 393 14.55 -14.30 5.57
C SER A 393 14.11 -15.07 4.34
N ALA A 394 14.66 -14.70 3.18
CA ALA A 394 14.43 -15.39 1.92
C ALA A 394 14.74 -16.87 2.09
N MET A 395 13.72 -17.73 1.94
CA MET A 395 13.90 -19.17 1.95
C MET A 395 13.65 -19.75 0.57
N ASN A 396 14.62 -20.54 0.13
CA ASN A 396 14.53 -21.31 -1.10
C ASN A 396 13.84 -22.63 -0.80
N VAL A 397 12.64 -22.81 -1.33
CA VAL A 397 11.81 -24.00 -1.12
C VAL A 397 11.56 -24.72 -2.42
N ALA A 398 11.64 -26.04 -2.37
CA ALA A 398 11.31 -26.89 -3.50
C ALA A 398 9.79 -26.99 -3.65
N ALA A 399 9.30 -26.81 -4.87
CA ALA A 399 7.88 -26.67 -5.19
C ALA A 399 7.49 -27.38 -6.50
N THR A 400 6.21 -27.71 -6.59
CA THR A 400 5.56 -28.22 -7.80
C THR A 400 4.72 -27.13 -8.46
N LEU A 401 4.98 -26.88 -9.75
CA LEU A 401 4.31 -25.88 -10.59
C LEU A 401 3.61 -26.54 -11.77
N THR A 402 2.48 -25.96 -12.18
CA THR A 402 1.78 -26.32 -13.42
C THR A 402 1.59 -25.06 -14.26
N ASN A 403 2.02 -25.08 -15.52
CA ASN A 403 1.87 -23.93 -16.41
C ASN A 403 0.39 -23.52 -16.52
N GLY A 404 0.11 -22.22 -16.40
CA GLY A 404 -1.23 -21.65 -16.39
C GLY A 404 -1.99 -21.81 -15.07
N SER A 405 -1.44 -22.49 -14.07
CA SER A 405 -2.05 -22.65 -12.74
C SER A 405 -1.63 -21.53 -11.79
N ASN A 406 -2.57 -21.10 -10.95
CA ASN A 406 -2.30 -20.23 -9.81
C ASN A 406 -1.99 -20.99 -8.54
N ILE A 407 -2.10 -22.32 -8.55
CA ILE A 407 -1.85 -23.17 -7.38
C ILE A 407 -0.41 -23.65 -7.40
N VAL A 408 0.30 -23.42 -6.30
CA VAL A 408 1.62 -23.97 -6.02
C VAL A 408 1.49 -25.00 -4.91
N THR A 409 2.13 -26.15 -5.08
CA THR A 409 2.17 -27.21 -4.06
C THR A 409 3.58 -27.37 -3.53
N LEU A 410 3.72 -27.48 -2.21
CA LEU A 410 4.96 -27.83 -1.52
C LEU A 410 4.79 -29.18 -0.83
N ASN A 411 5.89 -29.86 -0.50
CA ASN A 411 5.82 -30.91 0.52
C ASN A 411 5.58 -30.31 1.92
N SER A 412 5.12 -31.15 2.85
CA SER A 412 4.73 -30.71 4.20
C SER A 412 5.88 -30.09 5.01
N GLY A 413 7.10 -30.59 4.85
CA GLY A 413 8.30 -30.05 5.52
C GLY A 413 8.61 -28.64 5.05
N ASN A 414 8.65 -28.44 3.73
CA ASN A 414 8.87 -27.13 3.11
C ASN A 414 7.75 -26.17 3.48
N TYR A 415 6.48 -26.59 3.39
CA TYR A 415 5.33 -25.75 3.70
C TYR A 415 5.41 -25.19 5.13
N ASN A 416 5.64 -26.07 6.11
CA ASN A 416 5.67 -25.68 7.53
C ASN A 416 6.94 -24.92 7.94
N ALA A 417 8.07 -25.17 7.28
CA ALA A 417 9.27 -24.39 7.49
C ALA A 417 9.13 -22.99 6.87
N SER A 418 8.46 -22.90 5.71
CA SER A 418 8.34 -21.70 4.89
C SER A 418 7.41 -20.63 5.43
N ASN A 419 7.65 -19.39 4.99
CA ASN A 419 6.83 -18.24 5.32
C ASN A 419 5.53 -18.18 4.49
N VAL A 420 4.83 -19.30 4.30
CA VAL A 420 3.59 -19.36 3.50
C VAL A 420 2.45 -18.67 4.25
N VAL A 421 2.28 -17.39 3.93
CA VAL A 421 1.32 -16.49 4.56
C VAL A 421 0.76 -15.54 3.49
N ILE A 422 -0.52 -15.19 3.59
CA ILE A 422 -1.16 -14.23 2.68
C ILE A 422 -0.38 -12.91 2.67
N GLY A 423 -0.16 -12.37 1.47
CA GLY A 423 0.56 -11.10 1.24
C GLY A 423 2.08 -11.22 1.15
N THR A 424 2.64 -12.41 1.30
CA THR A 424 4.08 -12.65 1.07
C THR A 424 4.39 -12.74 -0.43
N MET A 425 5.58 -12.31 -0.83
CA MET A 425 6.03 -12.36 -2.21
C MET A 425 6.61 -13.75 -2.53
N VAL A 426 6.31 -14.24 -3.72
CA VAL A 426 6.86 -15.48 -4.28
C VAL A 426 7.62 -15.15 -5.55
N SER A 427 8.85 -15.62 -5.64
CA SER A 427 9.69 -15.47 -6.82
C SER A 427 10.43 -16.78 -7.12
N GLY A 428 10.98 -16.90 -8.32
CA GLY A 428 11.67 -18.10 -8.79
C GLY A 428 11.39 -18.37 -10.26
N ASN A 429 12.08 -19.35 -10.82
CA ASN A 429 11.85 -19.74 -12.21
C ASN A 429 10.39 -20.19 -12.42
N GLY A 430 9.74 -19.70 -13.47
CA GLY A 430 8.35 -20.01 -13.75
C GLY A 430 7.32 -19.19 -12.98
N ILE A 431 7.73 -18.34 -12.03
CA ILE A 431 6.84 -17.44 -11.29
C ILE A 431 6.93 -16.03 -11.90
N PRO A 432 5.81 -15.43 -12.34
CA PRO A 432 5.82 -14.04 -12.79
C PRO A 432 6.28 -13.08 -11.68
N VAL A 433 6.95 -11.99 -12.06
CA VAL A 433 7.34 -10.93 -11.11
C VAL A 433 6.13 -10.36 -10.37
N ASN A 434 6.32 -9.92 -9.12
CA ASN A 434 5.28 -9.37 -8.26
C ASN A 434 4.09 -10.34 -8.11
N SER A 435 4.40 -11.61 -7.84
CA SER A 435 3.42 -12.64 -7.49
C SER A 435 3.32 -12.74 -5.97
N TYR A 436 2.11 -12.67 -5.45
CA TYR A 436 1.84 -12.68 -4.01
C TYR A 436 1.00 -13.90 -3.66
N ILE A 437 1.21 -14.45 -2.45
CA ILE A 437 0.30 -15.45 -1.90
C ILE A 437 -1.02 -14.77 -1.58
N ILE A 438 -2.10 -15.19 -2.25
CA ILE A 438 -3.44 -14.64 -2.07
C ILE A 438 -4.37 -15.57 -1.29
N SER A 439 -4.05 -16.86 -1.18
CA SER A 439 -4.76 -17.81 -0.31
C SER A 439 -3.85 -18.98 0.06
N THR A 440 -4.19 -19.68 1.15
CA THR A 440 -3.42 -20.82 1.67
C THR A 440 -4.34 -22.00 1.99
N ASN A 441 -3.82 -23.21 1.86
CA ASN A 441 -4.50 -24.45 2.21
C ASN A 441 -3.49 -25.41 2.85
N ASN A 442 -3.45 -25.39 4.19
CA ASN A 442 -2.51 -26.18 4.98
C ASN A 442 -2.75 -27.69 4.86
N SER A 443 -3.99 -28.13 4.64
CA SER A 443 -4.33 -29.55 4.53
C SER A 443 -3.78 -30.20 3.26
N SER A 444 -3.61 -29.42 2.20
CA SER A 444 -3.05 -29.86 0.92
C SER A 444 -1.64 -29.33 0.66
N TYR A 445 -1.04 -28.62 1.63
CA TYR A 445 0.26 -27.95 1.48
C TYR A 445 0.35 -27.06 0.23
N GLN A 446 -0.76 -26.37 -0.05
CA GLN A 446 -0.94 -25.56 -1.25
C GLN A 446 -1.13 -24.10 -0.90
N PHE A 447 -0.70 -23.22 -1.80
CA PHE A 447 -1.06 -21.81 -1.77
C PHE A 447 -1.36 -21.31 -3.17
N THR A 448 -2.18 -20.26 -3.25
CA THR A 448 -2.53 -19.61 -4.52
C THR A 448 -1.71 -18.35 -4.71
N ILE A 449 -1.11 -18.17 -5.89
CA ILE A 449 -0.39 -16.97 -6.29
C ILE A 449 -1.24 -16.04 -7.16
N SER A 450 -1.03 -14.73 -7.03
CA SER A 450 -1.77 -13.68 -7.74
C SER A 450 -1.54 -13.64 -9.27
N LYS A 451 -0.60 -14.43 -9.80
CA LYS A 451 -0.34 -14.54 -11.24
C LYS A 451 0.00 -15.98 -11.57
N ALA A 452 -0.59 -16.51 -12.64
CA ALA A 452 -0.42 -17.92 -12.97
C ALA A 452 1.04 -18.26 -13.29
N ALA A 453 1.49 -19.43 -12.86
CA ALA A 453 2.81 -19.94 -13.21
C ALA A 453 2.95 -20.07 -14.74
N THR A 454 4.16 -19.83 -15.24
CA THR A 454 4.50 -19.83 -16.68
C THR A 454 5.26 -21.07 -17.12
N SER A 455 5.51 -21.99 -16.18
CA SER A 455 6.23 -23.23 -16.44
C SER A 455 5.61 -24.38 -15.64
N THR A 456 5.87 -25.60 -16.10
CA THR A 456 5.54 -26.82 -15.37
C THR A 456 6.83 -27.40 -14.79
N SER A 457 6.82 -27.80 -13.53
CA SER A 457 7.93 -28.52 -12.90
C SER A 457 7.50 -29.93 -12.51
N ALA A 458 8.44 -30.86 -12.52
CA ALA A 458 8.26 -32.15 -11.85
C ALA A 458 8.12 -31.94 -10.34
N THR A 459 7.66 -32.96 -9.62
CA THR A 459 7.42 -32.89 -8.16
C THR A 459 8.65 -32.35 -7.43
N ASP A 460 8.46 -31.24 -6.72
CA ASP A 460 9.49 -30.53 -5.94
C ASP A 460 10.77 -30.16 -6.72
N ALA A 461 10.66 -29.90 -8.02
CA ALA A 461 11.82 -29.53 -8.86
C ALA A 461 12.05 -28.01 -8.98
N ALA A 462 11.04 -27.18 -8.74
CA ALA A 462 11.18 -25.72 -8.83
C ALA A 462 11.71 -25.15 -7.50
N LEU A 463 12.78 -24.38 -7.52
CA LEU A 463 13.26 -23.63 -6.35
C LEU A 463 12.61 -22.24 -6.34
N LEU A 464 11.79 -21.98 -5.33
CA LEU A 464 11.09 -20.72 -5.12
C LEU A 464 11.64 -19.99 -3.91
N THR A 465 11.74 -18.67 -3.99
CA THR A 465 12.01 -17.80 -2.85
C THR A 465 10.69 -17.22 -2.33
N ILE A 466 10.39 -17.48 -1.06
CA ILE A 466 9.24 -16.89 -0.35
C ILE A 466 9.78 -15.91 0.71
N SER A 467 9.40 -14.63 0.60
CA SER A 467 9.92 -13.57 1.46
C SER A 467 8.92 -12.43 1.67
N ASN A 468 9.18 -11.63 2.69
CA ASN A 468 8.54 -10.32 2.88
C ASN A 468 9.53 -9.35 3.53
N ASP A 469 9.29 -8.07 3.30
CA ASP A 469 10.04 -6.97 3.89
C ASP A 469 9.45 -6.55 5.25
N ASN A 470 10.12 -5.60 5.90
CA ASN A 470 9.62 -5.00 7.13
C ASN A 470 8.44 -4.06 6.82
N PRO A 471 7.34 -4.17 7.58
CA PRO A 471 6.14 -3.40 7.31
C PRO A 471 6.33 -1.93 7.69
N ILE A 472 5.54 -1.05 7.07
CA ILE A 472 5.56 0.38 7.32
C ILE A 472 4.20 0.83 7.84
N PHE A 473 4.19 1.49 8.99
CA PHE A 473 3.02 2.11 9.58
C PHE A 473 3.10 3.63 9.49
N VAL A 474 2.06 4.27 8.96
CA VAL A 474 1.96 5.73 8.86
C VAL A 474 0.66 6.21 9.49
N THR A 475 0.73 7.26 10.31
CA THR A 475 -0.45 7.85 10.95
C THR A 475 -0.35 9.37 11.11
N THR A 476 -1.50 10.04 11.01
CA THR A 476 -1.74 11.42 11.47
C THR A 476 -2.75 11.45 12.63
N ASN A 477 -3.10 10.30 13.22
CA ASN A 477 -3.96 10.20 14.38
C ASN A 477 -3.19 10.63 15.65
N ILE A 478 -3.73 11.60 16.38
CA ILE A 478 -3.11 12.15 17.60
C ILE A 478 -3.00 11.13 18.74
N GLY A 479 -3.81 10.06 18.71
CA GLY A 479 -3.72 8.94 19.64
C GLY A 479 -2.60 7.93 19.31
N GLY A 480 -1.79 8.20 18.29
CA GLY A 480 -0.69 7.34 17.85
C GLY A 480 -1.18 5.99 17.36
N ILE A 481 -0.39 4.93 17.57
CA ILE A 481 -0.74 3.58 17.11
C ILE A 481 -2.08 3.11 17.70
N ASP A 482 -2.32 3.30 18.99
CA ASP A 482 -3.53 2.80 19.65
C ASP A 482 -4.79 3.63 19.32
N GLY A 483 -4.63 4.90 18.94
CA GLY A 483 -5.72 5.71 18.38
C GLY A 483 -6.07 5.32 16.94
N SER A 484 -5.07 4.88 16.17
CA SER A 484 -5.22 4.44 14.79
C SER A 484 -5.72 3.00 14.64
N ILE A 485 -5.29 2.10 15.51
CA ILE A 485 -5.71 0.69 15.50
C ILE A 485 -6.46 0.44 16.80
N THR A 486 -7.78 0.38 16.73
CA THR A 486 -8.68 0.28 17.89
C THR A 486 -9.37 -1.09 17.93
N THR A 487 -8.57 -2.17 17.90
CA THR A 487 -9.07 -3.53 18.14
C THR A 487 -8.97 -3.92 19.62
N VAL A 488 -9.94 -4.70 20.10
CA VAL A 488 -9.89 -5.41 21.39
C VAL A 488 -9.21 -6.79 21.27
N GLY A 489 -9.00 -7.27 20.03
CA GLY A 489 -8.16 -8.43 19.74
C GLY A 489 -6.68 -8.12 19.87
N THR A 490 -5.83 -9.12 19.62
CA THR A 490 -4.37 -8.97 19.75
C THR A 490 -3.82 -8.09 18.63
N LYS A 491 -3.02 -7.09 19.01
CA LYS A 491 -2.18 -6.29 18.10
C LYS A 491 -0.74 -6.68 18.35
N THR A 492 -0.05 -7.15 17.31
CA THR A 492 1.37 -7.51 17.40
C THR A 492 2.15 -6.70 16.38
N PHE A 493 3.22 -6.06 16.83
CA PHE A 493 4.16 -5.38 15.97
C PHE A 493 5.51 -6.04 16.06
N SER A 494 5.96 -6.63 14.96
CA SER A 494 7.26 -7.30 14.91
C SER A 494 8.40 -6.30 15.09
N ALA A 495 9.50 -6.77 15.68
CA ALA A 495 10.76 -6.04 15.65
C ALA A 495 11.13 -5.71 14.20
N GLY A 496 11.56 -4.47 13.95
CA GLY A 496 11.86 -3.99 12.60
C GLY A 496 10.71 -3.27 11.89
N THR A 497 9.49 -3.24 12.44
CA THR A 497 8.40 -2.40 11.87
C THR A 497 8.84 -0.93 11.80
N ASN A 498 8.62 -0.30 10.65
CA ASN A 498 8.96 1.10 10.41
C ASN A 498 7.77 2.02 10.71
N TYR A 499 8.02 3.21 11.24
CA TYR A 499 6.95 4.12 11.69
C TYR A 499 7.10 5.54 11.13
N PHE A 500 5.98 6.16 10.78
CA PHE A 500 5.88 7.57 10.43
C PHE A 500 4.77 8.23 11.27
N PHE A 501 5.16 9.20 12.10
CA PHE A 501 4.23 10.03 12.85
C PHE A 501 4.16 11.41 12.20
N ASN A 502 3.04 11.66 11.52
CA ASN A 502 2.82 12.87 10.72
C ASN A 502 1.92 13.90 11.40
N ALA A 503 1.52 13.66 12.65
CA ALA A 503 0.80 14.61 13.49
C ALA A 503 1.32 14.56 14.93
N PRO A 504 1.12 15.63 15.73
CA PRO A 504 1.56 15.63 17.11
C PRO A 504 0.88 14.53 17.94
N THR A 505 1.64 13.83 18.77
CA THR A 505 1.10 12.79 19.66
C THR A 505 1.93 12.64 20.93
N VAL A 506 1.26 12.36 22.04
CA VAL A 506 1.87 12.03 23.34
C VAL A 506 1.75 10.54 23.68
N THR A 507 1.14 9.75 22.79
CA THR A 507 0.99 8.29 22.91
C THR A 507 1.37 7.58 21.61
N PRO A 508 2.56 7.83 21.05
CA PRO A 508 2.95 7.30 19.75
C PRO A 508 2.96 5.77 19.69
N PHE A 509 3.47 5.11 20.73
CA PHE A 509 3.72 3.67 20.70
C PHE A 509 2.58 2.89 21.37
N SER A 510 2.25 1.72 20.83
CA SER A 510 1.17 0.90 21.39
C SER A 510 1.50 0.40 22.79
N THR A 511 0.53 0.46 23.69
CA THR A 511 0.61 -0.09 25.06
C THR A 511 0.59 -1.62 25.11
N SER A 512 0.18 -2.27 24.02
CA SER A 512 0.12 -3.74 23.91
C SER A 512 1.50 -4.43 23.89
N ASN A 513 2.54 -3.73 23.44
CA ASN A 513 3.89 -4.28 23.28
C ASN A 513 4.79 -3.96 24.49
N GLY A 514 4.58 -4.63 25.62
CA GLY A 514 5.45 -4.58 26.80
C GLY A 514 5.87 -3.17 27.25
N THR A 515 6.91 -3.09 28.08
CA THR A 515 7.45 -1.82 28.60
C THR A 515 8.46 -1.16 27.65
N THR A 516 9.03 -1.90 26.70
CA THR A 516 9.98 -1.40 25.68
C THR A 516 9.65 -2.01 24.32
N SER A 517 9.71 -1.21 23.25
CA SER A 517 9.50 -1.70 21.89
C SER A 517 10.74 -1.58 21.03
N THR A 518 11.07 -2.66 20.33
CA THR A 518 12.12 -2.67 19.30
C THR A 518 11.46 -2.38 17.95
N ILE A 519 11.93 -1.35 17.26
CA ILE A 519 11.37 -0.85 16.01
C ILE A 519 12.46 -0.77 14.94
N GLY A 520 12.05 -0.72 13.67
CA GLY A 520 12.93 -0.50 12.53
C GLY A 520 13.39 0.95 12.46
N SER A 521 13.10 1.61 11.34
CA SER A 521 13.28 3.05 11.17
C SER A 521 12.05 3.81 11.67
N ILE A 522 12.26 5.05 12.12
CA ILE A 522 11.19 5.92 12.60
C ILE A 522 11.38 7.33 12.07
N THR A 523 10.31 7.91 11.54
CA THR A 523 10.26 9.30 11.08
C THR A 523 9.23 10.07 11.88
N PHE A 524 9.66 11.19 12.45
CA PHE A 524 8.81 12.19 13.05
C PHE A 524 8.71 13.37 12.08
N SER A 525 7.49 13.67 11.62
CA SER A 525 7.19 14.87 10.81
C SER A 525 6.37 15.89 11.60
N ALA A 526 6.19 15.65 12.89
CA ALA A 526 5.48 16.49 13.85
C ALA A 526 6.02 16.23 15.26
N ASN A 527 5.73 17.11 16.21
CA ASN A 527 6.23 16.98 17.58
C ASN A 527 5.64 15.76 18.29
N VAL A 528 6.48 14.89 18.83
CA VAL A 528 6.05 13.67 19.51
C VAL A 528 6.64 13.60 20.90
N THR A 529 5.88 13.12 21.87
CA THR A 529 6.37 12.77 23.21
C THR A 529 6.33 11.26 23.38
N THR A 530 7.42 10.64 23.83
CA THR A 530 7.46 9.20 24.11
C THR A 530 6.41 8.84 25.15
N ASN A 531 5.81 7.65 25.02
CA ASN A 531 4.97 7.07 26.07
C ASN A 531 5.55 5.78 26.69
N LYS A 532 6.76 5.41 26.26
CA LYS A 532 7.60 4.35 26.79
C LYS A 532 8.98 4.39 26.14
N SER A 533 9.90 3.59 26.67
CA SER A 533 11.22 3.36 26.07
C SER A 533 11.13 2.61 24.73
N ILE A 534 12.05 2.92 23.82
CA ILE A 534 12.15 2.28 22.49
C ILE A 534 13.59 1.97 22.11
N ILE A 535 13.76 0.96 21.26
CA ILE A 535 15.02 0.63 20.60
C ILE A 535 14.81 0.78 19.10
N VAL A 536 15.57 1.67 18.47
CA VAL A 536 15.56 1.93 17.02
C VAL A 536 16.69 1.13 16.37
N THR A 537 16.33 0.18 15.52
CA THR A 537 17.26 -0.70 14.78
C THR A 537 17.56 -0.23 13.38
N GLY A 538 16.80 0.73 12.86
CA GLY A 538 17.08 1.47 11.63
C GLY A 538 17.46 2.93 11.90
N THR A 539 17.06 3.81 10.99
CA THR A 539 17.32 5.26 11.06
C THR A 539 16.22 5.97 11.85
N MET A 540 16.61 6.93 12.69
CA MET A 540 15.67 7.93 13.23
C MET A 540 15.75 9.20 12.38
N THR A 541 14.61 9.70 11.92
CA THR A 541 14.51 10.93 11.13
C THR A 541 13.68 11.96 11.88
N LEU A 542 14.24 13.15 12.11
CA LEU A 542 13.55 14.32 12.64
C LEU A 542 13.33 15.31 11.49
N ASN A 543 12.11 15.37 10.96
CA ASN A 543 11.76 16.20 9.82
C ASN A 543 11.04 17.47 10.30
N ASN A 544 11.82 18.51 10.66
CA ASN A 544 11.32 19.75 11.26
C ASN A 544 10.41 19.49 12.48
N SER A 545 10.79 18.52 13.29
CA SER A 545 10.03 18.04 14.45
C SER A 545 10.91 17.91 15.68
N LYS A 546 10.33 18.09 16.87
CA LYS A 546 10.96 17.74 18.14
C LYS A 546 10.43 16.42 18.69
N LEU A 547 11.31 15.57 19.21
CA LEU A 547 10.95 14.37 19.97
C LEU A 547 11.21 14.62 21.45
N THR A 548 10.18 14.65 22.29
CA THR A 548 10.34 14.72 23.75
C THR A 548 10.44 13.32 24.33
N ILE A 549 11.56 13.03 25.01
CA ILE A 549 11.74 11.81 25.80
C ILE A 549 11.34 12.14 27.23
N ARG A 550 10.26 11.53 27.72
CA ARG A 550 9.77 11.73 29.10
C ARG A 550 10.81 11.28 30.12
N ALA A 551 10.72 11.85 31.33
CA ALA A 551 11.47 11.36 32.47
C ALA A 551 11.26 9.84 32.69
N GLY A 552 12.36 9.07 32.74
CA GLY A 552 12.34 7.61 32.89
C GLY A 552 12.26 6.81 31.58
N ASP A 553 11.94 7.44 30.46
CA ASP A 553 11.99 6.80 29.14
C ASP A 553 13.43 6.87 28.55
N THR A 554 13.80 5.89 27.74
CA THR A 554 15.02 5.89 26.95
C THR A 554 14.70 5.63 25.48
N VAL A 555 15.25 6.46 24.59
CA VAL A 555 15.29 6.19 23.15
C VAL A 555 16.68 5.68 22.83
N HIS A 556 16.78 4.40 22.47
CA HIS A 556 18.05 3.75 22.14
C HIS A 556 18.20 3.60 20.63
N ILE A 557 19.12 4.34 20.03
CA ILE A 557 19.61 4.13 18.67
C ILE A 557 20.69 3.05 18.70
N SER A 558 20.36 1.88 18.17
CA SER A 558 21.29 0.74 18.16
C SER A 558 22.36 0.87 17.08
N SER A 559 23.47 0.15 17.26
CA SER A 559 24.52 -0.05 16.24
C SER A 559 25.09 1.21 15.56
N GLY A 560 25.11 2.33 16.27
CA GLY A 560 25.64 3.59 15.77
C GLY A 560 24.82 4.17 14.63
N ASN A 561 23.56 3.72 14.47
CA ASN A 561 22.67 4.19 13.42
C ASN A 561 22.52 5.72 13.46
N THR A 562 22.19 6.30 12.31
CA THR A 562 22.12 7.75 12.14
C THR A 562 20.82 8.33 12.66
N ILE A 563 20.91 9.51 13.27
CA ILE A 563 19.79 10.45 13.40
C ILE A 563 19.91 11.42 12.23
N THR A 564 18.88 11.54 11.41
CA THR A 564 18.90 12.30 10.15
C THR A 564 17.77 13.34 10.10
N GLY A 565 17.77 14.16 9.05
CA GLY A 565 16.85 15.29 8.86
C GLY A 565 17.55 16.63 9.06
N SER A 566 16.78 17.71 9.17
CA SER A 566 17.27 19.08 9.38
C SER A 566 17.58 19.34 10.85
N VAL A 567 18.47 18.52 11.42
CA VAL A 567 18.77 18.52 12.85
C VAL A 567 19.39 19.87 13.28
N GLY A 568 18.82 20.48 14.31
CA GLY A 568 19.21 21.80 14.80
C GLY A 568 18.19 22.37 15.79
N PRO A 569 18.22 23.70 16.10
CA PRO A 569 17.32 24.32 17.08
C PRO A 569 15.82 24.18 16.78
N SER A 570 15.44 23.95 15.52
CA SER A 570 14.05 23.68 15.12
C SER A 570 13.69 22.19 15.10
N SER A 571 14.68 21.28 15.18
CA SER A 571 14.46 19.83 15.08
C SER A 571 15.50 19.05 15.87
N TYR A 572 15.13 18.63 17.08
CA TYR A 572 16.02 17.93 18.01
C TYR A 572 15.22 17.12 19.05
N VAL A 573 15.93 16.36 19.88
CA VAL A 573 15.37 15.57 20.96
C VAL A 573 15.30 16.40 22.24
N ILE A 574 14.10 16.68 22.73
CA ILE A 574 13.90 17.30 24.05
C ILE A 574 14.05 16.21 25.12
N ILE A 575 14.87 16.49 26.11
CA ILE A 575 15.00 15.68 27.32
C ILE A 575 14.12 16.29 28.40
N ASP A 576 13.06 15.57 28.77
CA ASP A 576 12.17 15.98 29.86
C ASP A 576 12.71 15.48 31.21
N LYS A 577 12.38 16.20 32.28
CA LYS A 577 12.80 15.86 33.65
C LYS A 577 11.63 15.97 34.62
N ASN A 578 11.62 15.09 35.61
CA ASN A 578 10.67 15.11 36.70
C ASN A 578 11.37 14.70 38.01
N GLY A 579 11.55 15.67 38.91
CA GLY A 579 12.43 15.49 40.06
C GLY A 579 13.85 15.11 39.60
N GLY A 580 14.42 14.07 40.21
CA GLY A 580 15.75 13.57 39.84
C GLY A 580 15.78 12.63 38.64
N SER A 581 14.63 12.29 38.05
CA SER A 581 14.54 11.45 36.86
C SER A 581 14.56 12.30 35.59
N ALA A 582 15.21 11.80 34.55
CA ALA A 582 15.29 12.44 33.24
C ALA A 582 15.08 11.41 32.12
N GLY A 583 14.70 11.90 30.94
CA GLY A 583 14.76 11.11 29.71
C GLY A 583 16.20 10.93 29.24
N TYR A 584 16.44 9.91 28.42
CA TYR A 584 17.76 9.67 27.85
C TYR A 584 17.72 9.30 26.36
N LEU A 585 18.65 9.87 25.60
CA LEU A 585 19.01 9.40 24.27
C LEU A 585 20.26 8.52 24.39
N LYS A 586 20.13 7.25 23.98
CA LYS A 586 21.22 6.29 23.97
C LYS A 586 21.67 5.99 22.56
N ILE A 587 22.98 6.03 22.29
CA ILE A 587 23.56 5.54 21.03
C ILE A 587 24.69 4.57 21.39
N THR A 588 24.72 3.38 20.78
CA THR A 588 25.71 2.33 21.09
C THR A 588 26.45 1.85 19.85
N ASN A 589 27.64 1.30 20.03
CA ASN A 589 28.49 0.70 19.00
C ASN A 589 28.92 1.70 17.90
N PHE A 590 29.62 2.76 18.29
CA PHE A 590 30.25 3.68 17.35
C PHE A 590 31.69 4.04 17.75
N THR A 591 32.49 4.42 16.75
CA THR A 591 33.88 4.92 16.87
C THR A 591 34.08 6.28 16.18
N ILE A 592 33.23 6.60 15.21
CA ILE A 592 33.24 7.89 14.50
C ILE A 592 32.47 8.95 15.32
N PRO A 593 32.74 10.25 15.12
CA PRO A 593 32.00 11.31 15.79
C PRO A 593 30.48 11.12 15.63
N LYS A 594 29.75 11.14 16.75
CA LYS A 594 28.29 11.08 16.78
C LYS A 594 27.72 12.26 17.53
N THR A 595 26.84 12.98 16.86
CA THR A 595 26.03 14.04 17.44
C THR A 595 24.82 13.42 18.14
N PHE A 596 24.64 13.78 19.40
CA PHE A 596 23.41 13.63 20.16
C PHE A 596 22.69 14.96 20.07
N PRO A 597 21.66 15.09 19.20
CA PRO A 597 20.94 16.33 19.03
C PRO A 597 19.90 16.47 20.13
N ILE A 598 20.36 16.75 21.35
CA ILE A 598 19.52 16.86 22.53
C ILE A 598 19.38 18.32 22.96
N GLY A 599 18.42 18.58 23.84
CA GLY A 599 18.21 19.87 24.47
C GLY A 599 17.07 19.80 25.47
N THR A 600 16.70 20.95 26.00
CA THR A 600 15.48 21.15 26.79
C THR A 600 14.34 21.63 25.90
N ALA A 601 13.18 21.95 26.46
CA ALA A 601 12.08 22.54 25.71
C ALA A 601 12.46 23.88 25.03
N THR A 602 13.38 24.63 25.64
CA THR A 602 13.75 26.00 25.30
C THR A 602 15.07 26.10 24.53
N ASN A 603 16.05 25.24 24.84
CA ASN A 603 17.40 25.37 24.32
C ASN A 603 17.89 24.07 23.69
N TYR A 604 18.53 24.17 22.51
CA TYR A 604 19.20 23.07 21.84
C TYR A 604 20.65 22.99 22.36
N LEU A 605 20.99 21.87 22.99
CA LEU A 605 22.23 21.69 23.76
C LEU A 605 22.97 20.42 23.33
N PRO A 606 23.37 20.31 22.05
CA PRO A 606 23.85 19.05 21.50
C PRO A 606 25.22 18.66 22.08
N VAL A 607 25.49 17.36 22.00
CA VAL A 607 26.79 16.79 22.38
C VAL A 607 27.36 16.01 21.20
N VAL A 608 28.65 16.18 20.90
CA VAL A 608 29.35 15.30 19.96
C VAL A 608 30.31 14.43 20.74
N LEU A 609 30.19 13.10 20.59
CA LEU A 609 31.09 12.13 21.21
C LEU A 609 31.91 11.40 20.14
N THR A 610 33.22 11.30 20.37
CA THR A 610 34.19 10.62 19.49
C THR A 610 35.03 9.65 20.32
N PRO A 611 34.56 8.42 20.53
CA PRO A 611 35.31 7.41 21.27
C PRO A 611 36.44 6.84 20.42
N THR A 612 37.58 6.56 21.07
CA THR A 612 38.77 6.00 20.39
C THR A 612 38.63 4.53 20.00
N THR A 613 37.70 3.82 20.62
CA THR A 613 37.35 2.42 20.36
C THR A 613 35.83 2.25 20.43
N LEU A 614 35.31 1.10 19.97
CA LEU A 614 33.86 0.89 19.86
C LEU A 614 33.18 1.05 21.22
N ASP A 615 32.22 1.97 21.31
CA ASP A 615 31.62 2.36 22.58
C ASP A 615 30.14 2.74 22.44
N GLY A 616 29.47 3.03 23.56
CA GLY A 616 28.10 3.51 23.61
C GLY A 616 27.81 4.36 24.83
N TYR A 617 26.93 5.34 24.67
CA TYR A 617 26.65 6.36 25.68
C TYR A 617 25.15 6.59 25.84
N ASN A 618 24.73 6.83 27.08
CA ASN A 618 23.40 7.27 27.46
C ASN A 618 23.50 8.75 27.88
N VAL A 619 22.82 9.64 27.16
CA VAL A 619 23.02 11.09 27.25
C VAL A 619 21.69 11.77 27.60
N SER A 620 21.75 12.66 28.58
CA SER A 620 20.67 13.51 29.06
C SER A 620 21.20 14.93 29.27
N VAL A 621 20.31 15.91 29.34
CA VAL A 621 20.67 17.31 29.59
C VAL A 621 19.56 18.02 30.35
N PHE A 622 19.92 18.94 31.23
CA PHE A 622 18.98 19.83 31.89
C PHE A 622 19.58 21.23 32.08
N GLU A 623 18.71 22.24 32.15
CA GLU A 623 19.05 23.61 32.53
C GLU A 623 19.02 23.78 34.05
N GLY A 624 19.82 24.73 34.54
CA GLY A 624 20.00 24.98 35.96
C GLY A 624 21.12 24.12 36.53
N ILE A 625 22.37 24.60 36.49
CA ILE A 625 23.50 23.87 37.08
C ILE A 625 23.32 23.73 38.59
N THR A 626 23.61 22.53 39.10
CA THR A 626 23.40 22.14 40.50
C THR A 626 24.70 21.70 41.17
N ALA A 627 24.74 21.81 42.49
CA ALA A 627 25.87 21.43 43.35
C ALA A 627 26.33 19.97 43.16
N ASP A 628 25.39 19.08 42.87
CA ASP A 628 25.64 17.63 42.72
C ASP A 628 25.53 17.14 41.26
N GLY A 629 25.32 18.04 40.31
CA GLY A 629 25.16 17.69 38.89
C GLY A 629 23.91 16.85 38.58
N THR A 630 22.91 16.83 39.46
CA THR A 630 21.63 16.11 39.25
C THR A 630 20.48 17.08 38.95
N PRO A 631 19.42 16.64 38.22
CA PRO A 631 18.32 17.51 37.79
C PRO A 631 17.46 18.10 38.92
N ASN A 632 17.55 17.53 40.13
CA ASN A 632 16.87 17.96 41.35
C ASN A 632 17.82 18.43 42.46
N GLY A 633 19.12 18.56 42.16
CA GLY A 633 20.11 19.05 43.09
C GLY A 633 19.88 20.51 43.47
N THR A 634 20.59 20.95 44.51
CA THR A 634 20.59 22.36 44.91
C THR A 634 21.16 23.23 43.78
N PRO A 635 20.41 24.22 43.25
CA PRO A 635 20.91 25.09 42.20
C PRO A 635 22.12 25.91 42.67
N PHE A 636 23.04 26.21 41.76
CA PHE A 636 24.09 27.20 42.01
C PHE A 636 23.46 28.57 42.36
N THR A 637 24.13 29.31 43.24
CA THR A 637 23.77 30.68 43.59
C THR A 637 23.98 31.62 42.40
N PRO A 638 23.37 32.83 42.38
CA PRO A 638 23.56 33.77 41.28
C PRO A 638 25.02 34.13 40.99
N ALA A 639 25.87 34.26 42.02
CA ALA A 639 27.29 34.54 41.86
C ALA A 639 28.04 33.36 41.23
N GLN A 640 27.70 32.14 41.63
CA GLN A 640 28.25 30.92 41.05
C GLN A 640 27.82 30.72 39.60
N LYS A 641 26.57 31.06 39.26
CA LYS A 641 26.05 31.01 37.88
C LYS A 641 26.71 32.03 36.96
N ALA A 642 27.20 33.15 37.48
CA ALA A 642 27.82 34.20 36.67
C ALA A 642 29.08 33.73 35.92
N THR A 643 29.75 32.66 36.37
CA THR A 643 31.03 32.20 35.84
C THR A 643 30.97 30.88 35.06
N VAL A 644 29.76 30.38 34.76
CA VAL A 644 29.53 29.08 34.11
C VAL A 644 28.40 29.14 33.08
N VAL A 645 28.22 28.07 32.33
CA VAL A 645 26.99 27.82 31.55
C VAL A 645 25.95 27.18 32.47
N ASP A 646 24.73 27.71 32.52
CA ASP A 646 23.63 27.23 33.38
C ASP A 646 22.93 25.96 32.82
N ALA A 647 23.73 24.95 32.49
CA ALA A 647 23.28 23.65 32.01
C ALA A 647 24.21 22.52 32.45
N VAL A 648 23.66 21.31 32.52
CA VAL A 648 24.39 20.10 32.88
C VAL A 648 24.09 19.00 31.87
N TRP A 649 25.14 18.39 31.35
CA TRP A 649 25.06 17.20 30.50
C TRP A 649 25.36 15.96 31.33
N VAL A 650 24.39 15.07 31.45
CA VAL A 650 24.56 13.78 32.13
C VAL A 650 24.89 12.73 31.09
N ILE A 651 26.13 12.27 31.08
CA ILE A 651 26.65 11.35 30.07
C ILE A 651 27.17 10.13 30.79
N ASN A 652 26.55 8.99 30.52
CA ASN A 652 26.93 7.71 31.10
C ASN A 652 27.42 6.79 30.00
N ARG A 653 28.66 6.31 30.13
CA ARG A 653 29.17 5.24 29.26
C ARG A 653 28.42 3.95 29.58
N THR A 654 28.00 3.25 28.54
CA THR A 654 27.19 2.02 28.62
C THR A 654 27.97 0.76 28.26
N SER A 655 29.17 0.90 27.70
CA SER A 655 30.09 -0.22 27.51
C SER A 655 31.01 -0.39 28.73
N ALA A 656 31.66 -1.55 28.84
CA ALA A 656 32.66 -1.83 29.87
C ALA A 656 34.05 -1.20 29.58
N ASN A 657 34.16 -0.40 28.52
CA ASN A 657 35.41 0.18 28.06
C ASN A 657 35.90 1.34 28.96
N THR A 658 37.22 1.47 29.12
CA THR A 658 37.88 2.55 29.87
C THR A 658 38.72 3.47 29.00
N ASN A 659 38.68 3.33 27.67
CA ASN A 659 39.43 4.18 26.74
C ASN A 659 38.91 5.61 26.70
N ASN A 660 39.69 6.48 26.07
CA ASN A 660 39.37 7.90 25.91
C ASN A 660 38.22 8.12 24.92
N CYS A 661 37.40 9.13 25.19
CA CYS A 661 36.45 9.69 24.24
C CYS A 661 36.54 11.21 24.30
N THR A 662 36.73 11.82 23.13
CA THR A 662 36.66 13.27 22.97
C THR A 662 35.20 13.69 22.91
N MET A 663 34.86 14.74 23.64
CA MET A 663 33.52 15.27 23.75
C MET A 663 33.51 16.75 23.40
N ILE A 664 32.49 17.17 22.65
CA ILE A 664 32.17 18.57 22.39
C ILE A 664 30.80 18.84 22.99
N LEU A 665 30.74 19.81 23.91
CA LEU A 665 29.49 20.35 24.45
C LEU A 665 29.17 21.66 23.73
N ASN A 666 27.91 21.88 23.40
CA ASN A 666 27.44 23.10 22.76
C ASN A 666 26.21 23.64 23.47
N TRP A 667 26.14 24.96 23.63
CA TRP A 667 25.07 25.65 24.35
C TRP A 667 24.56 26.88 23.59
N THR A 668 23.48 27.44 24.11
CA THR A 668 22.90 28.70 23.66
C THR A 668 23.37 29.84 24.56
N SER A 669 23.69 31.01 23.99
CA SER A 669 24.31 32.12 24.73
C SER A 669 23.44 32.71 25.85
N ASN A 670 22.12 32.50 25.82
CA ASN A 670 21.22 32.88 26.91
C ASN A 670 21.44 32.09 28.22
N LEU A 671 22.21 30.99 28.18
CA LEU A 671 22.59 30.20 29.34
C LEU A 671 23.94 30.61 29.91
N GLU A 672 24.64 31.58 29.30
CA GLU A 672 25.93 32.04 29.78
C GLU A 672 25.77 32.96 30.99
N GLY A 673 26.56 32.68 32.02
CA GLY A 673 26.77 33.62 33.12
C GLY A 673 27.36 34.94 32.61
N SER A 674 27.03 36.03 33.30
CA SER A 674 27.44 37.38 32.90
C SER A 674 28.96 37.57 32.82
N THR A 675 29.73 36.91 33.69
CA THR A 675 31.20 36.90 33.63
C THR A 675 31.69 35.87 32.63
N PHE A 676 31.07 34.69 32.56
CA PHE A 676 31.41 33.63 31.61
C PHE A 676 31.44 34.13 30.17
N ALA A 677 30.42 34.89 29.76
CA ALA A 677 30.29 35.45 28.42
C ALA A 677 31.49 36.35 28.01
N THR A 678 32.28 36.84 28.98
CA THR A 678 33.45 37.71 28.73
C THR A 678 34.77 36.95 28.60
N TYR A 679 34.79 35.64 28.89
CA TYR A 679 36.02 34.86 28.83
C TYR A 679 36.55 34.71 27.41
N ALA A 680 37.88 34.74 27.29
CA ALA A 680 38.55 34.39 26.04
C ALA A 680 38.40 32.89 25.75
N ASN A 681 38.42 32.50 24.47
CA ASN A 681 38.34 31.10 24.03
C ASN A 681 39.33 30.16 24.76
N SER A 682 40.54 30.65 25.05
CA SER A 682 41.58 29.92 25.78
C SER A 682 41.24 29.60 27.24
N ASN A 683 40.20 30.23 27.79
CA ASN A 683 39.80 30.11 29.19
C ASN A 683 38.55 29.24 29.36
N LEU A 684 37.98 28.70 28.29
CA LEU A 684 36.74 27.91 28.36
C LEU A 684 37.03 26.42 28.35
N GLY A 685 36.45 25.67 29.29
CA GLY A 685 36.68 24.23 29.42
C GLY A 685 35.50 23.47 29.99
N ILE A 686 35.63 22.15 30.01
CA ILE A 686 34.62 21.23 30.54
C ILE A 686 35.08 20.71 31.90
N ALA A 687 34.20 20.81 32.90
CA ALA A 687 34.37 20.18 34.21
C ALA A 687 33.50 18.92 34.32
N ARG A 688 33.98 17.95 35.09
CA ARG A 688 33.25 16.70 35.41
C ARG A 688 32.91 16.67 36.90
N TYR A 689 31.71 16.23 37.22
CA TYR A 689 31.30 15.94 38.59
C TYR A 689 31.67 14.50 39.00
N SER A 690 32.38 14.34 40.10
CA SER A 690 32.73 13.02 40.69
C SER A 690 32.71 13.08 42.22
N GLY A 691 31.55 13.39 42.80
CA GLY A 691 31.38 13.67 44.24
C GLY A 691 31.51 15.17 44.55
N SER A 692 32.37 15.86 43.82
CA SER A 692 32.43 17.32 43.70
C SER A 692 32.71 17.69 42.24
N TRP A 693 32.56 18.97 41.88
CA TRP A 693 32.94 19.45 40.56
C TRP A 693 34.47 19.60 40.46
N GLY A 694 35.08 18.95 39.47
CA GLY A 694 36.50 19.10 39.18
C GLY A 694 36.87 20.42 38.48
N ALA A 695 38.16 20.65 38.28
CA ALA A 695 38.66 21.76 37.47
C ALA A 695 38.23 21.62 36.00
N SER A 696 37.84 22.74 35.38
CA SER A 696 37.53 22.75 33.95
C SER A 696 38.83 22.60 33.13
N GLY A 697 38.78 21.81 32.07
CA GLY A 697 39.92 21.59 31.17
C GLY A 697 39.54 21.52 29.70
N GLY A 698 40.55 21.39 28.84
CA GLY A 698 40.36 21.30 27.38
C GLY A 698 40.50 22.64 26.66
N SER A 699 39.62 22.91 25.70
CA SER A 699 39.60 24.13 24.90
C SER A 699 38.16 24.54 24.59
N GLY A 700 37.89 25.83 24.38
CA GLY A 700 36.57 26.28 23.93
C GLY A 700 36.59 27.36 22.86
N ASP A 701 35.40 27.69 22.39
CA ASP A 701 35.11 28.74 21.42
C ASP A 701 33.85 29.48 21.88
N ASN A 702 34.04 30.71 22.35
CA ASN A 702 32.98 31.57 22.89
C ASN A 702 32.12 32.21 21.78
N ILE A 703 32.52 32.11 20.51
CA ILE A 703 31.71 32.60 19.38
C ILE A 703 30.78 31.47 18.92
N ALA A 704 31.31 30.25 18.84
CA ALA A 704 30.53 29.07 18.47
C ALA A 704 29.73 28.47 19.65
N ASN A 705 29.94 28.96 20.87
CA ASN A 705 29.39 28.43 22.13
C ASN A 705 29.71 26.94 22.29
N THR A 706 30.98 26.57 22.15
CA THR A 706 31.44 25.19 22.29
C THR A 706 32.60 25.04 23.24
N ALA A 707 32.69 23.87 23.89
CA ALA A 707 33.84 23.44 24.67
C ALA A 707 34.16 21.99 24.31
N THR A 708 35.45 21.66 24.25
CA THR A 708 35.97 20.34 23.86
C THR A 708 36.95 19.84 24.90
N HIS A 709 36.77 18.59 25.35
CA HIS A 709 37.74 17.91 26.22
C HIS A 709 37.69 16.39 26.01
N THR A 710 38.65 15.64 26.57
CA THR A 710 38.76 14.20 26.41
C THR A 710 38.73 13.54 27.78
N PHE A 711 37.81 12.59 27.96
CA PHE A 711 37.60 11.89 29.21
C PHE A 711 37.65 10.38 29.01
N ASN A 712 38.07 9.64 30.04
CA ASN A 712 38.01 8.18 30.11
C ASN A 712 36.96 7.67 31.10
N ALA A 713 36.33 8.57 31.85
CA ALA A 713 35.30 8.27 32.83
C ALA A 713 34.20 9.34 32.78
N PHE A 714 32.96 8.90 33.01
CA PHE A 714 31.74 9.61 32.61
C PHE A 714 30.76 9.75 33.77
N SER A 715 30.04 10.87 33.83
CA SER A 715 29.05 11.25 34.86
C SER A 715 28.33 12.54 34.41
N SER A 716 28.12 13.51 35.29
CA SER A 716 27.62 14.85 34.93
C SER A 716 28.76 15.79 34.54
N PHE A 717 28.51 16.65 33.56
CA PHE A 717 29.47 17.60 33.02
C PHE A 717 28.87 19.01 32.94
N GLY A 718 29.72 20.01 33.17
CA GLY A 718 29.40 21.43 33.08
C GLY A 718 30.51 22.18 32.34
N VAL A 719 30.25 23.44 31.98
CA VAL A 719 31.22 24.28 31.25
C VAL A 719 31.54 25.52 32.09
N GLY A 720 32.82 25.82 32.25
CA GLY A 720 33.32 26.92 33.08
C GLY A 720 34.74 27.35 32.69
N GLN A 721 35.37 28.14 33.57
CA GLN A 721 36.72 28.65 33.34
C GLN A 721 37.80 27.57 33.55
N ILE A 722 38.72 27.42 32.60
CA ILE A 722 39.86 26.49 32.68
C ILE A 722 40.72 26.80 33.92
N GLY A 723 41.13 25.74 34.61
CA GLY A 723 42.00 25.82 35.79
C GLY A 723 41.25 26.08 37.10
N ASN A 724 39.96 26.43 37.03
CA ASN A 724 39.14 26.63 38.23
C ASN A 724 38.22 25.42 38.44
N SER A 725 38.16 24.91 39.68
CA SER A 725 37.06 24.04 40.11
C SER A 725 35.74 24.81 40.07
N LEU A 726 34.66 24.18 39.59
CA LEU A 726 33.34 24.78 39.80
C LEU A 726 33.06 24.83 41.32
N PRO A 727 32.26 25.81 41.80
CA PRO A 727 32.34 26.37 43.15
C PRO A 727 32.43 25.37 44.33
N VAL A 728 33.28 25.73 45.29
CA VAL A 728 33.51 25.01 46.55
C VAL A 728 32.38 25.27 47.55
N ASN A 729 31.86 24.22 48.19
CA ASN A 729 30.92 24.33 49.30
C ASN A 729 31.64 24.58 50.63
N LEU A 730 31.19 25.60 51.36
CA LEU A 730 31.57 25.84 52.76
C LEU A 730 30.65 25.00 53.66
N THR A 731 31.22 24.19 54.53
CA THR A 731 30.50 23.38 55.53
C THR A 731 30.93 23.75 56.94
N ASN A 732 30.10 23.42 57.93
CA ASN A 732 30.35 23.66 59.35
C ASN A 732 30.81 25.09 59.72
N PRO A 733 30.15 26.17 59.25
CA PRO A 733 30.50 27.51 59.68
C PRO A 733 30.23 27.65 61.19
N SER A 734 31.26 28.05 61.94
CA SER A 734 31.16 28.34 63.36
C SER A 734 31.96 29.60 63.70
N ALA A 735 31.47 30.35 64.68
CA ALA A 735 32.17 31.49 65.22
C ALA A 735 32.20 31.36 66.75
N LYS A 736 33.38 31.53 67.35
CA LYS A 736 33.53 31.56 68.81
C LYS A 736 34.44 32.69 69.23
N GLN A 737 34.14 33.28 70.38
CA GLN A 737 34.98 34.30 70.98
C GLN A 737 36.16 33.62 71.70
N LEU A 738 37.38 34.04 71.38
CA LEU A 738 38.60 33.52 71.99
C LEU A 738 39.53 34.69 72.33
N LEU A 739 39.82 34.89 73.62
CA LEU A 739 40.78 35.88 74.13
C LEU A 739 40.60 37.30 73.54
N GLY A 740 39.36 37.79 73.44
CA GLY A 740 39.06 39.12 72.92
C GLY A 740 38.99 39.24 71.39
N THR A 741 39.16 38.14 70.65
CA THR A 741 38.96 38.06 69.19
C THR A 741 37.80 37.13 68.82
N VAL A 742 37.27 37.26 67.60
CA VAL A 742 36.29 36.31 67.04
C VAL A 742 37.04 35.36 66.13
N GLN A 743 37.09 34.09 66.48
CA GLN A 743 37.58 33.04 65.61
C GLN A 743 36.41 32.52 64.77
N ILE A 744 36.55 32.60 63.45
CA ILE A 744 35.62 32.00 62.49
C ILE A 744 36.30 30.74 61.94
N GLN A 745 35.56 29.64 61.90
CA GLN A 745 36.02 28.37 61.36
C GLN A 745 34.95 27.83 60.42
N TRP A 746 35.37 27.36 59.26
CA TRP A 746 34.58 26.58 58.33
C TRP A 746 35.43 25.41 57.85
N ASN A 747 34.77 24.44 57.25
CA ASN A 747 35.40 23.40 56.47
C ASN A 747 35.03 23.61 55.01
N THR A 748 35.84 23.12 54.10
CA THR A 748 35.50 23.00 52.69
C THR A 748 35.36 21.52 52.35
N GLU A 749 34.40 21.19 51.48
CA GLU A 749 34.24 19.81 51.02
C GLU A 749 35.41 19.39 50.11
N ALA A 750 36.02 20.36 49.40
CA ALA A 750 37.27 20.20 48.66
C ALA A 750 37.94 21.58 48.46
N GLU A 751 39.25 21.67 48.67
CA GLU A 751 40.06 22.88 48.44
C GLU A 751 41.14 22.55 47.42
N ILE A 752 40.88 22.86 46.15
CA ILE A 752 41.86 22.78 45.05
C ILE A 752 41.76 24.09 44.28
N ASP A 753 42.89 24.78 44.13
CA ASP A 753 43.02 26.06 43.39
C ASP A 753 42.10 27.20 43.86
N VAL A 754 41.83 27.26 45.17
CA VAL A 754 41.20 28.44 45.80
C VAL A 754 42.26 29.52 46.03
N ASP A 755 42.14 30.66 45.34
CA ASP A 755 43.09 31.78 45.46
C ASP A 755 43.03 32.44 46.84
N ASN A 756 41.84 32.89 47.27
CA ASN A 756 41.62 33.46 48.59
C ASN A 756 40.16 33.37 49.07
N TYR A 757 39.98 33.48 50.38
CA TYR A 757 38.67 33.73 51.01
C TYR A 757 38.58 35.19 51.46
N THR A 758 37.52 35.89 51.05
CA THR A 758 37.20 37.22 51.56
C THR A 758 36.19 37.10 52.69
N ILE A 759 36.53 37.64 53.87
CA ILE A 759 35.67 37.62 55.06
C ILE A 759 35.38 39.07 55.43
N GLU A 760 34.11 39.47 55.35
CA GLU A 760 33.64 40.79 55.76
C GLU A 760 33.02 40.69 57.15
N ARG A 761 33.47 41.54 58.07
CA ARG A 761 32.93 41.65 59.42
C ARG A 761 32.31 43.01 59.59
N SER A 762 30.98 43.04 59.65
CA SER A 762 30.24 44.24 60.02
C SER A 762 30.64 44.73 61.41
N SER A 763 30.94 46.02 61.53
CA SER A 763 31.25 46.69 62.80
C SER A 763 30.00 47.01 63.62
N ASP A 764 28.84 47.12 62.97
CA ASP A 764 27.57 47.58 63.55
C ASP A 764 26.43 46.55 63.44
N GLY A 765 26.65 45.44 62.74
CA GLY A 765 25.64 44.42 62.44
C GLY A 765 24.63 44.84 61.37
N ILE A 766 24.83 45.99 60.70
CA ILE A 766 23.89 46.61 59.76
C ILE A 766 24.56 46.87 58.39
N SER A 767 25.81 47.31 58.40
CA SER A 767 26.64 47.63 57.23
C SER A 767 27.78 46.62 57.15
N PHE A 768 27.91 45.92 56.01
CA PHE A 768 28.93 44.89 55.79
C PHE A 768 30.04 45.41 54.88
#